data_AF-A0A4U2Y351-F1
#
_entry.id   AF-A0A4U2Y351-F1
#
_cell.length_a   1.000
_cell.length_b   1.000
_cell.length_c   1.000
_cell.angle_alpha   90.00
_cell.angle_beta   90.00
_cell.angle_gamma   90.00
#
_symmetry.space_group_name_H-M   'P 1'
#
loop_
_entity.id
_entity.type
_entity.pdbx_description
1 polymer ?
#
loop_
_entity_poly.entity_id
_entity_poly.type
_entity_poly.pdbx_seq_one_letter_code
_entity_poly.pdbx_strand_id
1 'polypeptide(L)'
;MSNNHTSSSEPTKKKRRRSRSRTFWIIFQIVFVLGLMGAAVAGGIVTGYVAALVKDEPVRSKEELENKIFTNYLTGFAYYNDGSLIGQLRAEEGDRRLVKKADVSPYLINAIIATEDKTYYHHSGVSLQSTMRGAIQEITNQPVVTGGSTITQQLVKNTILSAEVSHTRKAREIFTAIRIERMFSKDQILEAYMNEIYFGKNANGSNVYGVQAAAKGIFGKDVKELGLAEGSYLAGMIQNPGAYSPFRAESYQRGKERQKMVLDRMLENGYITRTQYDGALTGDLKAQLAKPTQQAYREVPFLMMEIEDRAARQLVDADLLEKGRDKSTIGRNEYRQLVEEKRRDILRKGYKIHTTIDKNVYDIMQAIAADPKNFGKNRTYTIRRSNGKTEKIENALEEVGAMLIHNKTGAILGMIGGRDFKVEQTNHATVPRQPGSAMKPLAAYAPAFELGLLQPASPIDDAPVLLADGQNGSHLPKNWNNKWQGIMSAREALRMSWNIPAIKTYLKVDIRTALEYVKKMGITTLVDADNYAATGVIGGLTYGTTAEEITNAYATFANHGSFVDAYLIDRIEDNTGKVIYHHENKPVQVYSEQTAYLITDMMRTVVNNGTGTHIRKYVPRKVDVAGKTGTTNNSNDLWFVGYTPELSMGVWVGFDEPYPMPDADKYVPMVIWGKVMKDVIAKHPNLSPSDSTFKKPAGIVSATVDSKSGLLPSELSKEAGHLITDLFNSKFVPTKVDDTHQKARVITYNGERYLAKEGTPEDFVTEGVFYRSPDPLPTKEQIQAKNSRVASQPPDWEQRLPDKEDPRTEEGGVPSSPSGVTATGSGKQVTLTWQSAKEADLVGYRIYRADVQNGFVKVATVKDPSELTFADTTATHGDLGYYVTSVDIAGHESQPSAISSVGSTQTWQLPDPNQGTGTGIPNPMDNNGNGQTDPDGIGTNPPDGSGGTNTSTDSALPPAAPKSLSIKNTPNGWQLKWKGSSSSEQMYNVYFSPDLASGYLLLGTVSSTSFTHAAEVPNGSNYYITAVNSYGESPHSNIVTANTTE
;
A
#
# COMPACT_ATOMS: atom_id res chain seq x y z
N MET A 1 124.32 73.96 -31.94
CA MET A 1 124.21 75.43 -31.91
C MET A 1 123.61 75.85 -30.58
N SER A 2 124.29 76.78 -29.90
CA SER A 2 123.81 77.77 -28.91
C SER A 2 122.99 77.35 -27.67
N ASN A 3 123.64 77.49 -26.50
CA ASN A 3 123.26 78.28 -25.32
C ASN A 3 121.79 78.71 -25.12
N ASN A 4 121.22 78.51 -23.92
CA ASN A 4 121.18 79.53 -22.85
C ASN A 4 120.43 79.11 -21.55
N HIS A 5 121.06 79.43 -20.40
CA HIS A 5 120.60 79.89 -19.06
C HIS A 5 119.06 79.98 -18.77
N THR A 6 118.48 79.81 -17.54
CA THR A 6 118.80 80.44 -16.23
C THR A 6 117.87 79.97 -15.07
N SER A 7 118.41 80.02 -13.85
CA SER A 7 117.91 80.26 -12.46
C SER A 7 116.68 79.58 -11.79
N SER A 8 117.03 78.71 -10.82
CA SER A 8 116.69 78.66 -9.36
C SER A 8 115.26 78.83 -8.78
N SER A 9 114.79 77.76 -8.12
CA SER A 9 114.19 77.78 -6.77
C SER A 9 114.11 76.35 -6.16
N GLU A 10 114.74 76.12 -5.01
CA GLU A 10 114.55 74.95 -4.11
C GLU A 10 113.25 75.11 -3.27
N PRO A 11 112.68 74.09 -2.55
CA PRO A 11 113.37 72.96 -1.91
C PRO A 11 112.65 71.58 -1.86
N THR A 12 113.36 70.62 -1.27
CA THR A 12 112.91 69.38 -0.55
C THR A 12 112.90 68.03 -1.29
N LYS A 13 113.88 67.18 -0.95
CA LYS A 13 113.88 65.73 -1.22
C LYS A 13 113.17 64.98 -0.08
N LYS A 14 111.98 64.40 -0.36
CA LYS A 14 111.32 63.41 0.51
C LYS A 14 111.56 61.97 0.04
N LYS A 15 111.70 61.10 1.04
CA LYS A 15 112.19 59.71 1.01
C LYS A 15 111.40 58.74 0.10
N ARG A 16 112.17 57.83 -0.49
CA ARG A 16 111.80 56.64 -1.29
C ARG A 16 111.21 55.54 -0.39
N ARG A 17 109.95 55.14 -0.59
CA ARG A 17 109.40 53.84 -0.12
C ARG A 17 108.22 53.39 -1.01
N ARG A 18 108.54 52.84 -2.20
CA ARG A 18 107.71 51.86 -2.96
C ARG A 18 108.28 50.47 -2.59
N SER A 19 107.60 49.33 -2.50
CA SER A 19 106.43 48.79 -3.19
C SER A 19 105.96 47.54 -2.42
N ARG A 20 104.82 47.59 -1.70
CA ARG A 20 104.10 46.39 -1.20
C ARG A 20 102.58 46.57 -1.26
N SER A 21 102.05 47.78 -1.09
CA SER A 21 100.59 48.01 -1.21
C SER A 21 100.07 47.96 -2.64
N ARG A 22 100.88 48.35 -3.65
CA ARG A 22 100.47 48.34 -5.07
C ARG A 22 100.29 46.93 -5.62
N THR A 23 101.18 46.00 -5.25
CA THR A 23 101.08 44.58 -5.60
C THR A 23 99.91 43.90 -4.89
N PHE A 24 99.68 44.23 -3.60
CA PHE A 24 98.50 43.76 -2.87
C PHE A 24 97.19 44.24 -3.50
N TRP A 25 97.13 45.51 -3.94
CA TRP A 25 95.93 46.07 -4.57
C TRP A 25 95.65 45.46 -5.95
N ILE A 26 96.69 45.19 -6.75
CA ILE A 26 96.54 44.50 -8.05
C ILE A 26 96.10 43.04 -7.84
N ILE A 27 96.67 42.32 -6.87
CA ILE A 27 96.24 40.95 -6.54
C ILE A 27 94.79 40.95 -6.04
N PHE A 28 94.42 41.91 -5.19
CA PHE A 28 93.04 42.08 -4.73
C PHE A 28 92.09 42.36 -5.90
N GLN A 29 92.45 43.23 -6.84
CA GLN A 29 91.64 43.49 -8.04
C GLN A 29 91.52 42.25 -8.93
N ILE A 30 92.59 41.48 -9.14
CA ILE A 30 92.55 40.24 -9.93
C ILE A 30 91.67 39.20 -9.23
N VAL A 31 91.81 39.02 -7.92
CA VAL A 31 90.96 38.10 -7.13
C VAL A 31 89.51 38.57 -7.11
N PHE A 32 89.26 39.88 -7.05
CA PHE A 32 87.92 40.46 -7.10
C PHE A 32 87.26 40.29 -8.47
N VAL A 33 88.02 40.51 -9.56
CA VAL A 33 87.53 40.30 -10.93
C VAL A 33 87.34 38.81 -11.23
N LEU A 34 88.25 37.94 -10.81
CA LEU A 34 88.08 36.48 -10.90
C LEU A 34 86.92 36.00 -10.03
N GLY A 35 86.69 36.63 -8.87
CA GLY A 35 85.52 36.42 -8.02
C GLY A 35 84.22 36.85 -8.72
N LEU A 36 84.21 38.00 -9.39
CA LEU A 36 83.08 38.48 -10.20
C LEU A 36 82.82 37.60 -11.42
N MET A 37 83.87 37.19 -12.14
CA MET A 37 83.76 36.28 -13.28
C MET A 37 83.30 34.89 -12.82
N GLY A 38 83.84 34.38 -11.72
CA GLY A 38 83.39 33.14 -11.09
C GLY A 38 81.93 33.22 -10.66
N ALA A 39 81.50 34.34 -10.06
CA ALA A 39 80.11 34.59 -9.71
C ALA A 39 79.20 34.71 -10.95
N ALA A 40 79.67 35.32 -12.03
CA ALA A 40 78.92 35.45 -13.28
C ALA A 40 78.79 34.09 -14.00
N VAL A 41 79.84 33.27 -14.03
CA VAL A 41 79.82 31.91 -14.59
C VAL A 41 78.92 31.01 -13.74
N ALA A 42 79.08 31.04 -12.41
CA ALA A 42 78.20 30.30 -11.51
C ALA A 42 76.74 30.76 -11.65
N GLY A 43 76.50 32.07 -11.75
CA GLY A 43 75.18 32.65 -12.01
C GLY A 43 74.60 32.21 -13.35
N GLY A 44 75.43 32.15 -14.41
CA GLY A 44 75.05 31.66 -15.73
C GLY A 44 74.71 30.16 -15.74
N ILE A 45 75.48 29.33 -15.05
CA ILE A 45 75.21 27.89 -14.89
C ILE A 45 73.92 27.66 -14.12
N VAL A 46 73.72 28.36 -13.00
CA VAL A 46 72.48 28.28 -12.21
C VAL A 46 71.28 28.76 -13.03
N THR A 47 71.41 29.87 -13.75
CA THR A 47 70.33 30.41 -14.59
C THR A 47 69.99 29.47 -15.75
N GLY A 48 71.01 28.91 -16.44
CA GLY A 48 70.82 27.94 -17.52
C GLY A 48 70.21 26.63 -17.04
N TYR A 49 70.64 26.13 -15.87
CA TYR A 49 70.07 24.93 -15.23
C TYR A 49 68.61 25.16 -14.84
N VAL A 50 68.29 26.29 -14.19
CA VAL A 50 66.92 26.65 -13.82
C VAL A 50 66.04 26.84 -15.05
N ALA A 51 66.53 27.50 -16.10
CA ALA A 51 65.81 27.66 -17.37
C ALA A 51 65.52 26.29 -18.04
N ALA A 52 66.47 25.37 -18.01
CA ALA A 52 66.26 24.01 -18.53
C ALA A 52 65.20 23.22 -17.73
N LEU A 53 65.07 23.46 -16.42
CA LEU A 53 64.08 22.81 -15.55
C LEU A 53 62.63 23.30 -15.80
N VAL A 54 62.45 24.52 -16.34
CA VAL A 54 61.13 25.13 -16.56
C VAL A 54 60.79 25.37 -18.03
N LYS A 55 61.66 25.01 -18.98
CA LYS A 55 61.46 25.25 -20.42
C LYS A 55 60.17 24.63 -20.97
N ASP A 56 59.74 23.51 -20.41
CA ASP A 56 58.56 22.73 -20.85
C ASP A 56 57.31 23.06 -20.02
N GLU A 57 57.35 24.05 -19.10
CA GLU A 57 56.19 24.42 -18.29
C GLU A 57 55.27 25.38 -19.07
N PRO A 58 53.99 25.04 -19.29
CA PRO A 58 53.07 25.91 -20.01
C PRO A 58 52.84 27.24 -19.26
N VAL A 59 52.80 28.33 -20.01
CA VAL A 59 52.42 29.64 -19.46
C VAL A 59 50.91 29.67 -19.26
N ARG A 60 50.48 29.33 -18.04
CA ARG A 60 49.07 29.34 -17.64
C ARG A 60 48.51 30.76 -17.66
N SER A 61 47.30 30.92 -18.20
CA SER A 61 46.58 32.19 -18.19
C SER A 61 46.11 32.55 -16.77
N LYS A 62 45.70 33.81 -16.57
CA LYS A 62 45.08 34.22 -15.29
C LYS A 62 43.85 33.37 -14.98
N GLU A 63 43.00 33.13 -15.98
CA GLU A 63 41.78 32.33 -15.86
C GLU A 63 42.08 30.86 -15.51
N GLU A 64 43.09 30.25 -16.11
CA GLU A 64 43.49 28.88 -15.77
C GLU A 64 44.01 28.79 -14.33
N LEU A 65 44.80 29.77 -13.88
CA LEU A 65 45.28 29.84 -12.50
C LEU A 65 44.14 30.13 -11.52
N GLU A 66 43.21 31.01 -11.87
CA GLU A 66 42.04 31.32 -11.06
C GLU A 66 41.19 30.06 -10.85
N ASN A 67 40.91 29.32 -11.94
CA ASN A 67 40.21 28.04 -11.84
C ASN A 67 40.95 27.04 -10.96
N LYS A 68 42.28 26.89 -11.09
CA LYS A 68 43.03 25.93 -10.27
C LYS A 68 43.15 26.31 -8.79
N ILE A 69 43.17 27.59 -8.47
CA ILE A 69 43.42 28.09 -7.09
C ILE A 69 42.12 28.27 -6.31
N PHE A 70 41.03 28.65 -6.99
CA PHE A 70 39.77 29.00 -6.36
C PHE A 70 38.66 27.96 -6.59
N THR A 71 38.79 27.06 -7.58
CA THR A 71 37.82 25.95 -7.79
C THR A 71 38.16 24.80 -6.86
N ASN A 72 37.60 24.89 -5.67
CA ASN A 72 37.71 23.90 -4.64
C ASN A 72 36.58 22.88 -4.76
N TYR A 73 36.83 21.62 -4.39
CA TYR A 73 35.70 20.75 -4.05
C TYR A 73 35.07 21.29 -2.76
N LEU A 74 33.76 21.25 -2.63
CA LEU A 74 33.04 21.82 -1.50
C LEU A 74 32.06 20.80 -0.94
N THR A 75 31.98 20.75 0.40
CA THR A 75 31.03 19.90 1.11
C THR A 75 29.62 20.36 0.84
N GLY A 76 28.77 19.46 0.34
CA GLY A 76 27.34 19.68 0.26
C GLY A 76 26.61 19.26 1.53
N PHE A 77 25.39 19.76 1.72
CA PHE A 77 24.59 19.54 2.92
C PHE A 77 23.13 19.24 2.56
N ALA A 78 22.50 18.35 3.34
CA ALA A 78 21.08 18.05 3.25
C ALA A 78 20.33 18.60 4.46
N TYR A 79 19.13 19.14 4.25
CA TYR A 79 18.33 19.83 5.25
C TYR A 79 16.90 19.28 5.32
N TYR A 80 16.35 19.22 6.53
CA TYR A 80 14.93 18.95 6.79
C TYR A 80 14.08 20.15 6.35
N ASN A 81 12.76 19.98 6.35
CA ASN A 81 11.81 21.01 5.94
C ASN A 81 11.85 22.29 6.81
N ASP A 82 12.26 22.18 8.07
CA ASP A 82 12.42 23.29 9.02
C ASP A 82 13.76 24.03 8.86
N GLY A 83 14.59 23.60 7.90
CA GLY A 83 15.93 24.15 7.64
C GLY A 83 17.01 23.61 8.58
N SER A 84 16.67 22.71 9.52
CA SER A 84 17.66 22.02 10.34
C SER A 84 18.46 21.02 9.51
N LEU A 85 19.70 20.75 9.93
CA LEU A 85 20.62 19.93 9.17
C LEU A 85 20.31 18.43 9.35
N ILE A 86 20.12 17.71 8.23
CA ILE A 86 20.13 16.24 8.20
C ILE A 86 21.58 15.78 8.32
N GLY A 87 22.45 16.30 7.46
CA GLY A 87 23.88 16.09 7.56
C GLY A 87 24.69 16.51 6.35
N GLN A 88 25.98 16.25 6.43
CA GLN A 88 26.93 16.45 5.34
C GLN A 88 26.72 15.35 4.29
N LEU A 89 26.73 15.73 3.01
CA LEU A 89 26.85 14.80 1.91
C LEU A 89 28.25 14.17 1.94
N ARG A 90 28.37 12.91 1.51
CA ARG A 90 29.66 12.22 1.54
C ARG A 90 30.62 12.85 0.53
N ALA A 91 31.80 13.23 0.99
CA ALA A 91 32.88 13.73 0.14
C ALA A 91 34.09 12.82 0.33
N GLU A 92 34.61 12.26 -0.78
CA GLU A 92 35.78 11.38 -0.73
C GLU A 92 37.03 12.14 -0.26
N GLU A 93 37.16 13.41 -0.65
CA GLU A 93 38.30 14.23 -0.29
C GLU A 93 38.30 14.69 1.17
N GLY A 94 37.13 14.94 1.77
CA GLY A 94 36.98 15.45 3.14
C GLY A 94 35.99 16.62 3.25
N ASP A 95 35.90 17.27 4.41
CA ASP A 95 35.09 18.48 4.61
C ASP A 95 35.88 19.72 4.16
N ARG A 96 35.33 20.50 3.22
CA ARG A 96 35.85 21.80 2.80
C ARG A 96 34.71 22.81 2.68
N ARG A 97 34.92 24.00 3.27
CA ARG A 97 33.94 25.10 3.31
C ARG A 97 34.65 26.41 3.02
N LEU A 98 34.12 27.19 2.08
CA LEU A 98 34.70 28.50 1.75
C LEU A 98 34.45 29.51 2.86
N VAL A 99 35.43 30.35 3.09
CA VAL A 99 35.31 31.56 3.90
C VAL A 99 36.08 32.70 3.25
N LYS A 100 35.52 33.91 3.33
CA LYS A 100 36.22 35.12 2.92
C LYS A 100 37.21 35.53 3.99
N LYS A 101 38.35 36.12 3.62
CA LYS A 101 39.36 36.61 4.58
C LYS A 101 38.73 37.51 5.66
N ALA A 102 37.78 38.36 5.28
CA ALA A 102 37.09 39.28 6.19
C ALA A 102 36.27 38.58 7.29
N ASP A 103 35.92 37.30 7.09
CA ASP A 103 35.17 36.46 8.01
C ASP A 103 36.06 35.45 8.75
N VAL A 104 37.39 35.64 8.72
CA VAL A 104 38.33 34.83 9.49
C VAL A 104 38.81 35.60 10.72
N SER A 105 38.90 34.93 11.87
CA SER A 105 39.41 35.51 13.10
C SER A 105 40.79 36.17 12.86
N PRO A 106 40.97 37.46 13.24
CA PRO A 106 42.27 38.13 13.11
C PRO A 106 43.39 37.41 13.87
N TYR A 107 43.06 36.72 14.96
CA TYR A 107 44.04 35.92 15.70
C TYR A 107 44.59 34.78 14.86
N LEU A 108 43.74 34.08 14.11
CA LEU A 108 44.17 33.01 13.22
C LEU A 108 45.00 33.55 12.04
N ILE A 109 44.53 34.63 11.39
CA ILE A 109 45.28 35.27 10.30
C ILE A 109 46.69 35.66 10.76
N ASN A 110 46.79 36.35 11.89
CA ASN A 110 48.07 36.81 12.44
C ASN A 110 48.95 35.62 12.85
N ALA A 111 48.36 34.54 13.40
CA ALA A 111 49.08 33.33 13.76
C ALA A 111 49.68 32.62 12.54
N ILE A 112 48.91 32.50 11.45
CA ILE A 112 49.35 31.94 10.18
C ILE A 112 50.51 32.78 9.62
N ILE A 113 50.35 34.10 9.52
CA ILE A 113 51.39 34.99 8.98
C ILE A 113 52.65 34.94 9.84
N ALA A 114 52.52 35.05 11.17
CA ALA A 114 53.66 35.02 12.08
C ALA A 114 54.47 33.72 11.99
N THR A 115 53.80 32.60 11.68
CA THR A 115 54.40 31.27 11.69
C THR A 115 54.90 30.83 10.32
N GLU A 116 54.07 30.96 9.30
CA GLU A 116 54.33 30.44 7.95
C GLU A 116 55.10 31.46 7.09
N ASP A 117 54.84 32.76 7.23
CA ASP A 117 55.44 33.78 6.35
C ASP A 117 55.45 35.19 6.96
N LYS A 118 56.38 35.44 7.88
CA LYS A 118 56.42 36.72 8.63
C LYS A 118 56.56 37.97 7.76
N THR A 119 57.08 37.82 6.53
CA THR A 119 57.31 38.91 5.57
C THR A 119 56.24 38.95 4.48
N TYR A 120 55.12 38.24 4.65
CA TYR A 120 54.14 37.96 3.61
C TYR A 120 53.77 39.18 2.76
N TYR A 121 53.44 40.32 3.38
CA TYR A 121 53.06 41.54 2.66
C TYR A 121 54.21 42.30 2.00
N HIS A 122 55.46 41.89 2.20
CA HIS A 122 56.66 42.61 1.76
C HIS A 122 57.46 41.94 0.64
N HIS A 123 57.15 40.68 0.27
CA HIS A 123 57.82 39.99 -0.85
C HIS A 123 56.84 39.68 -1.99
N SER A 124 57.37 39.42 -3.19
CA SER A 124 56.57 39.09 -4.40
C SER A 124 56.57 37.58 -4.67
N GLY A 125 55.97 36.80 -3.77
CA GLY A 125 55.85 35.33 -3.90
C GLY A 125 56.99 34.50 -3.32
N VAL A 126 58.21 35.02 -3.27
CA VAL A 126 59.36 34.30 -2.68
C VAL A 126 60.13 35.23 -1.76
N SER A 127 60.45 34.76 -0.56
CA SER A 127 61.29 35.50 0.38
C SER A 127 62.75 35.08 0.20
N LEU A 128 63.58 35.98 -0.34
CA LEU A 128 65.01 35.72 -0.55
C LEU A 128 65.72 35.42 0.77
N GLN A 129 65.40 36.16 1.83
CA GLN A 129 65.95 35.96 3.17
C GLN A 129 65.57 34.60 3.76
N SER A 130 64.30 34.19 3.64
CA SER A 130 63.84 32.89 4.15
C SER A 130 64.39 31.72 3.34
N THR A 131 64.51 31.88 2.01
CA THR A 131 65.06 30.86 1.11
C THR A 131 66.56 30.66 1.36
N MET A 132 67.35 31.74 1.45
CA MET A 132 68.78 31.65 1.78
C MET A 132 69.01 31.06 3.18
N ARG A 133 68.20 31.45 4.17
CA ARG A 133 68.30 30.88 5.53
C ARG A 133 68.01 29.38 5.53
N GLY A 134 66.97 28.95 4.84
CA GLY A 134 66.63 27.53 4.71
C GLY A 134 67.74 26.73 4.05
N ALA A 135 68.30 27.24 2.94
CA ALA A 135 69.42 26.60 2.24
C ALA A 135 70.67 26.50 3.13
N ILE A 136 71.00 27.56 3.89
CA ILE A 136 72.13 27.53 4.84
C ILE A 136 71.87 26.52 5.97
N GLN A 137 70.67 26.45 6.52
CA GLN A 137 70.31 25.48 7.58
C GLN A 137 70.43 24.03 7.10
N GLU A 138 70.02 23.76 5.85
CA GLU A 138 70.15 22.45 5.21
C GLU A 138 71.63 22.08 4.96
N ILE A 139 72.44 23.02 4.47
CA ILE A 139 73.89 22.82 4.24
C ILE A 139 74.66 22.65 5.56
N THR A 140 74.24 23.33 6.62
CA THR A 140 74.91 23.32 7.94
C THR A 140 74.37 22.25 8.89
N ASN A 141 73.42 21.42 8.44
CA ASN A 141 72.77 20.37 9.23
C ASN A 141 72.18 20.86 10.57
N GLN A 142 71.78 22.14 10.62
CA GLN A 142 71.15 22.72 11.80
C GLN A 142 69.69 22.26 11.91
N PRO A 143 69.13 22.15 13.14
CA PRO A 143 67.71 21.88 13.31
C PRO A 143 66.87 22.89 12.52
N VAL A 144 65.98 22.43 11.65
CA VAL A 144 65.15 23.31 10.81
C VAL A 144 64.12 24.03 11.69
N VAL A 145 64.43 25.26 12.09
CA VAL A 145 63.59 26.05 13.01
C VAL A 145 62.43 26.76 12.28
N THR A 146 62.54 27.00 10.97
CA THR A 146 61.52 27.68 10.15
C THR A 146 61.48 27.12 8.73
N GLY A 147 60.29 26.84 8.18
CA GLY A 147 60.15 26.44 6.78
C GLY A 147 60.53 27.59 5.84
N GLY A 148 61.44 27.35 4.89
CA GLY A 148 61.90 28.38 3.95
C GLY A 148 60.90 28.76 2.84
N SER A 149 59.67 28.21 2.86
CA SER A 149 58.66 28.42 1.80
C SER A 149 57.58 29.42 2.23
N THR A 150 57.21 30.34 1.34
CA THR A 150 56.17 31.37 1.55
C THR A 150 54.76 30.78 1.48
N ILE A 151 53.76 31.53 1.95
CA ILE A 151 52.34 31.15 1.84
C ILE A 151 51.96 30.89 0.36
N THR A 152 52.41 31.76 -0.55
CA THR A 152 52.15 31.63 -1.99
C THR A 152 52.80 30.37 -2.58
N GLN A 153 54.02 30.03 -2.16
CA GLN A 153 54.69 28.79 -2.55
C GLN A 153 53.94 27.54 -2.05
N GLN A 154 53.43 27.59 -0.82
CA GLN A 154 52.62 26.50 -0.27
C GLN A 154 51.27 26.34 -0.99
N LEU A 155 50.62 27.44 -1.35
CA LEU A 155 49.38 27.41 -2.16
C LEU A 155 49.63 26.74 -3.51
N VAL A 156 50.70 27.11 -4.22
CA VAL A 156 51.09 26.49 -5.50
C VAL A 156 51.33 25.00 -5.36
N LYS A 157 52.05 24.60 -4.30
CA LYS A 157 52.37 23.20 -4.00
C LYS A 157 51.09 22.38 -3.82
N ASN A 158 50.05 22.95 -3.22
CA ASN A 158 48.82 22.22 -2.89
C ASN A 158 47.78 22.20 -4.02
N THR A 159 47.78 23.20 -4.92
CA THR A 159 46.73 23.38 -5.94
C THR A 159 47.16 23.12 -7.38
N ILE A 160 48.42 23.43 -7.74
CA ILE A 160 48.85 23.47 -9.15
C ILE A 160 49.81 22.33 -9.51
N LEU A 161 50.71 21.97 -8.59
CA LEU A 161 51.78 21.01 -8.84
C LEU A 161 51.42 19.61 -8.34
N SER A 162 51.98 18.58 -8.99
CA SER A 162 51.85 17.20 -8.52
C SER A 162 52.62 16.97 -7.22
N ALA A 163 52.26 15.91 -6.49
CA ALA A 163 52.83 15.57 -5.19
C ALA A 163 54.32 15.12 -5.22
N GLU A 164 54.92 14.94 -6.40
CA GLU A 164 56.29 14.42 -6.54
C GLU A 164 57.35 15.41 -6.05
N VAL A 165 58.24 14.98 -5.14
CA VAL A 165 59.31 15.84 -4.64
C VAL A 165 60.52 15.78 -5.58
N SER A 166 60.69 16.81 -6.43
CA SER A 166 61.87 16.97 -7.29
C SER A 166 62.40 18.41 -7.27
N HIS A 167 63.69 18.59 -7.57
CA HIS A 167 64.29 19.92 -7.76
C HIS A 167 63.59 20.70 -8.87
N THR A 168 63.15 19.99 -9.92
CA THR A 168 62.31 20.54 -11.00
C THR A 168 61.00 21.10 -10.43
N ARG A 169 60.27 20.34 -9.60
CA ARG A 169 59.04 20.83 -8.95
C ARG A 169 59.31 22.09 -8.12
N LYS A 170 60.40 22.14 -7.36
CA LYS A 170 60.70 23.31 -6.52
C LYS A 170 60.98 24.57 -7.33
N ALA A 171 61.66 24.45 -8.48
CA ALA A 171 61.81 25.56 -9.42
C ALA A 171 60.45 26.02 -9.97
N ARG A 172 59.58 25.10 -10.41
CA ARG A 172 58.22 25.40 -10.88
C ARG A 172 57.36 26.08 -9.82
N GLU A 173 57.50 25.68 -8.55
CA GLU A 173 56.81 26.28 -7.39
C GLU A 173 57.18 27.76 -7.23
N ILE A 174 58.48 28.10 -7.31
CA ILE A 174 59.01 29.46 -7.23
C ILE A 174 58.44 30.34 -8.36
N PHE A 175 58.56 29.91 -9.62
CA PHE A 175 58.11 30.73 -10.76
C PHE A 175 56.58 30.89 -10.79
N THR A 176 55.84 29.83 -10.48
CA THR A 176 54.38 29.90 -10.41
C THR A 176 53.93 30.80 -9.25
N ALA A 177 54.62 30.79 -8.10
CA ALA A 177 54.32 31.69 -6.99
C ALA A 177 54.54 33.16 -7.36
N ILE A 178 55.64 33.48 -8.05
CA ILE A 178 55.90 34.84 -8.56
C ILE A 178 54.81 35.26 -9.56
N ARG A 179 54.36 34.32 -10.41
CA ARG A 179 53.30 34.60 -11.40
C ARG A 179 51.95 34.88 -10.73
N ILE A 180 51.56 34.08 -9.74
CA ILE A 180 50.33 34.29 -8.96
C ILE A 180 50.34 35.68 -8.31
N GLU A 181 51.45 36.09 -7.72
CA GLU A 181 51.59 37.39 -7.05
C GLU A 181 51.55 38.60 -7.97
N ARG A 182 51.71 38.39 -9.29
CA ARG A 182 51.48 39.43 -10.30
C ARG A 182 50.03 39.51 -10.75
N MET A 183 49.25 38.46 -10.55
CA MET A 183 47.89 38.30 -11.09
C MET A 183 46.80 38.43 -10.03
N PHE A 184 47.13 38.16 -8.76
CA PHE A 184 46.22 38.16 -7.62
C PHE A 184 46.79 39.02 -6.48
N SER A 185 45.89 39.66 -5.72
CA SER A 185 46.29 40.42 -4.53
C SER A 185 46.70 39.50 -3.37
N LYS A 186 47.48 40.04 -2.43
CA LYS A 186 47.85 39.33 -1.17
C LYS A 186 46.63 38.80 -0.43
N ASP A 187 45.54 39.56 -0.41
CA ASP A 187 44.34 39.15 0.29
C ASP A 187 43.65 37.97 -0.39
N GLN A 188 43.59 37.96 -1.72
CA GLN A 188 43.06 36.83 -2.49
C GLN A 188 43.92 35.58 -2.34
N ILE A 189 45.24 35.72 -2.33
CA ILE A 189 46.17 34.59 -2.16
C ILE A 189 46.04 33.99 -0.76
N LEU A 190 45.97 34.84 0.27
CA LEU A 190 45.78 34.40 1.65
C LEU A 190 44.42 33.73 1.84
N GLU A 191 43.36 34.27 1.24
CA GLU A 191 42.03 33.65 1.24
C GLU A 191 42.03 32.27 0.58
N ALA A 192 42.64 32.14 -0.61
CA ALA A 192 42.78 30.85 -1.29
C ALA A 192 43.57 29.85 -0.44
N TYR A 193 44.69 30.29 0.15
CA TYR A 193 45.50 29.46 1.04
C TYR A 193 44.71 28.97 2.26
N MET A 194 43.96 29.87 2.90
CA MET A 194 43.12 29.53 4.05
C MET A 194 41.97 28.60 3.69
N ASN A 195 41.51 28.55 2.43
CA ASN A 195 40.46 27.63 1.99
C ASN A 195 41.00 26.29 1.47
N GLU A 196 42.28 26.20 1.10
CA GLU A 196 42.88 24.99 0.55
C GLU A 196 43.51 24.08 1.61
N ILE A 197 44.11 24.66 2.66
CA ILE A 197 45.09 23.92 3.44
C ILE A 197 44.51 22.76 4.26
N TYR A 198 45.22 21.62 4.28
CA TYR A 198 44.81 20.43 5.02
C TYR A 198 45.08 20.57 6.53
N PHE A 199 44.08 20.28 7.37
CA PHE A 199 44.14 20.36 8.83
C PHE A 199 44.05 18.99 9.52
N GLY A 200 44.18 17.89 8.79
CA GLY A 200 44.11 16.56 9.39
C GLY A 200 42.66 16.08 9.52
N LYS A 201 42.41 15.24 10.51
CA LYS A 201 41.08 14.66 10.77
C LYS A 201 40.33 15.45 11.84
N ASN A 202 39.04 15.71 11.63
CA ASN A 202 38.14 16.26 12.65
C ASN A 202 37.77 15.22 13.72
N ALA A 203 36.91 15.64 14.67
CA ALA A 203 36.38 14.79 15.74
C ALA A 203 35.69 13.51 15.22
N ASN A 204 35.21 13.52 13.98
CA ASN A 204 34.49 12.42 13.33
C ASN A 204 35.43 11.54 12.47
N GLY A 205 36.74 11.81 12.48
CA GLY A 205 37.72 11.07 11.70
C GLY A 205 37.74 11.38 10.20
N SER A 206 37.00 12.40 9.75
CA SER A 206 36.96 12.85 8.36
C SER A 206 38.06 13.88 8.10
N ASN A 207 38.68 13.84 6.92
CA ASN A 207 39.68 14.81 6.51
C ASN A 207 39.08 16.22 6.44
N VAL A 208 39.86 17.24 6.76
CA VAL A 208 39.38 18.63 6.80
C VAL A 208 40.32 19.55 6.05
N TYR A 209 39.77 20.37 5.17
CA TYR A 209 40.51 21.32 4.36
C TYR A 209 39.91 22.72 4.51
N GLY A 210 40.80 23.69 4.64
CA GLY A 210 40.47 25.07 4.89
C GLY A 210 40.13 25.37 6.35
N VAL A 211 40.34 26.62 6.74
CA VAL A 211 40.23 27.10 8.12
C VAL A 211 38.82 27.05 8.66
N GLN A 212 37.79 27.22 7.81
CA GLN A 212 36.39 27.17 8.22
C GLN A 212 35.95 25.77 8.59
N ALA A 213 36.27 24.78 7.74
CA ALA A 213 35.99 23.39 8.05
C ALA A 213 36.82 22.93 9.28
N ALA A 214 38.06 23.41 9.43
CA ALA A 214 38.91 23.11 10.58
C ALA A 214 38.34 23.66 11.89
N ALA A 215 37.91 24.92 11.91
CA ALA A 215 37.27 25.53 13.06
C ALA A 215 36.03 24.74 13.51
N LYS A 216 35.14 24.39 12.57
CA LYS A 216 33.94 23.60 12.85
C LYS A 216 34.27 22.18 13.28
N GLY A 217 35.20 21.52 12.60
CA GLY A 217 35.53 20.11 12.84
C GLY A 217 36.38 19.86 14.09
N ILE A 218 37.18 20.85 14.51
CA ILE A 218 38.10 20.72 15.65
C ILE A 218 37.56 21.38 16.92
N PHE A 219 36.90 22.54 16.80
CA PHE A 219 36.42 23.31 17.95
C PHE A 219 34.89 23.50 17.97
N GLY A 220 34.18 23.09 16.91
CA GLY A 220 32.72 23.26 16.84
C GLY A 220 32.28 24.70 16.62
N LYS A 221 33.20 25.61 16.27
CA LYS A 221 32.98 27.06 16.16
C LYS A 221 33.07 27.54 14.73
N ASP A 222 32.45 28.69 14.46
CA ASP A 222 32.77 29.42 13.24
C ASP A 222 34.21 29.95 13.28
N VAL A 223 34.91 30.00 12.14
CA VAL A 223 36.31 30.48 12.12
C VAL A 223 36.44 31.93 12.56
N LYS A 224 35.39 32.74 12.37
CA LYS A 224 35.34 34.12 12.84
C LYS A 224 35.35 34.25 14.36
N GLU A 225 34.85 33.22 15.05
CA GLU A 225 34.66 33.18 16.51
C GLU A 225 35.87 32.62 17.26
N LEU A 226 36.92 32.18 16.54
CA LEU A 226 38.08 31.59 17.17
C LEU A 226 38.86 32.60 18.01
N GLY A 227 39.11 32.23 19.26
CA GLY A 227 39.99 32.97 20.16
C GLY A 227 41.47 32.76 19.84
N LEU A 228 42.34 33.48 20.55
CA LEU A 228 43.79 33.39 20.35
C LEU A 228 44.35 31.98 20.58
N ALA A 229 43.88 31.25 21.59
CA ALA A 229 44.32 29.89 21.85
C ALA A 229 43.96 28.94 20.69
N GLU A 230 42.73 28.98 20.21
CA GLU A 230 42.25 28.11 19.13
C GLU A 230 42.91 28.48 17.79
N GLY A 231 42.99 29.78 17.47
CA GLY A 231 43.63 30.27 16.25
C GLY A 231 45.13 29.95 16.19
N SER A 232 45.85 30.12 17.30
CA SER A 232 47.28 29.74 17.38
C SER A 232 47.50 28.23 17.27
N TYR A 233 46.58 27.42 17.80
CA TYR A 233 46.67 25.97 17.69
C TYR A 233 46.44 25.51 16.24
N LEU A 234 45.38 26.00 15.56
CA LEU A 234 45.14 25.70 14.15
C LEU A 234 46.34 26.12 13.27
N ALA A 235 46.86 27.33 13.45
CA ALA A 235 48.05 27.77 12.70
C ALA A 235 49.25 26.85 12.93
N GLY A 236 49.41 26.31 14.15
CA GLY A 236 50.45 25.34 14.45
C GLY A 236 50.27 24.00 13.74
N MET A 237 49.03 23.55 13.56
CA MET A 237 48.70 22.27 12.92
C MET A 237 49.12 22.21 11.45
N ILE A 238 49.14 23.35 10.74
CA ILE A 238 49.43 23.45 9.29
C ILE A 238 50.69 22.67 8.89
N GLN A 239 51.77 22.76 9.68
CA GLN A 239 53.04 22.14 9.35
C GLN A 239 52.98 20.61 9.30
N ASN A 240 52.26 19.99 10.24
CA ASN A 240 52.09 18.54 10.30
C ASN A 240 50.75 18.17 10.95
N PRO A 241 49.65 18.24 10.19
CA PRO A 241 48.31 18.15 10.76
C PRO A 241 48.02 16.81 11.46
N GLY A 242 48.61 15.72 10.97
CA GLY A 242 48.48 14.40 11.60
C GLY A 242 49.22 14.30 12.94
N ALA A 243 50.44 14.83 13.03
CA ALA A 243 51.25 14.77 14.25
C ALA A 243 50.76 15.72 15.36
N TYR A 244 50.03 16.77 14.99
CA TYR A 244 49.51 17.79 15.89
C TYR A 244 47.99 17.69 16.12
N SER A 245 47.38 16.55 15.77
CA SER A 245 45.96 16.31 16.00
C SER A 245 45.59 16.43 17.49
N PRO A 246 44.50 17.14 17.85
CA PRO A 246 44.11 17.30 19.24
C PRO A 246 43.34 16.09 19.82
N PHE A 247 42.99 15.10 19.00
CA PHE A 247 42.11 14.00 19.40
C PHE A 247 42.82 12.78 20.00
N ARG A 248 44.17 12.79 20.06
CA ARG A 248 44.97 11.75 20.75
C ARG A 248 45.95 12.41 21.72
N ALA A 249 46.19 11.78 22.86
CA ALA A 249 47.00 12.39 23.94
C ALA A 249 48.43 12.76 23.47
N GLU A 250 49.13 11.85 22.79
CA GLU A 250 50.50 12.06 22.31
C GLU A 250 50.62 13.15 21.24
N SER A 251 49.65 13.25 20.33
CA SER A 251 49.64 14.28 19.29
C SER A 251 49.17 15.63 19.85
N TYR A 252 48.28 15.62 20.84
CA TYR A 252 47.83 16.83 21.52
C TYR A 252 48.99 17.55 22.22
N GLN A 253 49.85 16.81 22.92
CA GLN A 253 51.03 17.39 23.60
C GLN A 253 51.99 18.04 22.59
N ARG A 254 52.30 17.35 21.49
CA ARG A 254 53.11 17.91 20.39
C ARG A 254 52.45 19.12 19.75
N GLY A 255 51.12 19.10 19.60
CA GLY A 255 50.34 20.24 19.14
C GLY A 255 50.40 21.43 20.09
N LYS A 256 50.38 21.23 21.41
CA LYS A 256 50.53 22.29 22.42
C LYS A 256 51.93 22.91 22.40
N GLU A 257 52.97 22.10 22.23
CA GLU A 257 54.35 22.60 22.04
C GLU A 257 54.46 23.44 20.77
N ARG A 258 53.82 22.98 19.68
CA ARG A 258 53.76 23.72 18.43
C ARG A 258 52.97 25.02 18.58
N GLN A 259 51.83 25.00 19.28
CA GLN A 259 51.05 26.19 19.61
C GLN A 259 51.88 27.21 20.38
N LYS A 260 52.67 26.76 21.37
CA LYS A 260 53.58 27.66 22.12
C LYS A 260 54.54 28.36 21.17
N MET A 261 55.13 27.63 20.22
CA MET A 261 56.03 28.23 19.21
C MET A 261 55.31 29.26 18.32
N VAL A 262 54.04 29.01 17.96
CA VAL A 262 53.21 29.98 17.23
C VAL A 262 53.02 31.25 18.07
N LEU A 263 52.63 31.09 19.34
CA LEU A 263 52.46 32.22 20.26
C LEU A 263 53.77 33.00 20.47
N ASP A 264 54.92 32.31 20.56
CA ASP A 264 56.24 32.94 20.68
C ASP A 264 56.49 33.87 19.48
N ARG A 265 56.22 33.39 18.26
CA ARG A 265 56.34 34.18 17.02
C ARG A 265 55.35 35.33 16.94
N MET A 266 54.12 35.12 17.41
CA MET A 266 53.11 36.18 17.45
C MET A 266 53.53 37.31 18.40
N LEU A 267 54.14 36.97 19.54
CA LEU A 267 54.67 37.94 20.50
C LEU A 267 55.89 38.69 19.93
N GLU A 268 56.85 37.96 19.34
CA GLU A 268 58.04 38.54 18.70
C GLU A 268 57.70 39.52 17.57
N ASN A 269 56.66 39.21 16.79
CA ASN A 269 56.20 40.05 15.70
C ASN A 269 55.22 41.16 16.14
N GLY A 270 54.92 41.27 17.45
CA GLY A 270 54.05 42.31 18.00
C GLY A 270 52.56 42.15 17.73
N TYR A 271 52.08 40.97 17.33
CA TYR A 271 50.65 40.71 17.10
C TYR A 271 49.85 40.50 18.38
N ILE A 272 50.51 40.14 19.48
CA ILE A 272 49.89 39.91 20.79
C ILE A 272 50.75 40.50 21.91
N THR A 273 50.11 40.81 23.04
CA THR A 273 50.77 41.23 24.28
C THR A 273 51.23 40.05 25.11
N ARG A 274 52.12 40.28 26.08
CA ARG A 274 52.56 39.24 27.01
C ARG A 274 51.39 38.63 27.81
N THR A 275 50.44 39.45 28.24
CA THR A 275 49.23 38.99 28.96
C THR A 275 48.37 38.06 28.10
N GLN A 276 48.17 38.41 26.81
CA GLN A 276 47.44 37.55 25.87
C GLN A 276 48.18 36.24 25.61
N TYR A 277 49.51 36.28 25.50
CA TYR A 277 50.35 35.09 25.38
C TYR A 277 50.17 34.14 26.58
N ASP A 278 50.33 34.66 27.80
CA ASP A 278 50.25 33.83 29.02
C ASP A 278 48.83 33.26 29.21
N GLY A 279 47.79 34.04 28.88
CA GLY A 279 46.40 33.58 28.89
C GLY A 279 46.09 32.50 27.85
N ALA A 280 46.61 32.62 26.62
CA ALA A 280 46.41 31.61 25.58
C ALA A 280 47.15 30.30 25.86
N LEU A 281 48.28 30.36 26.57
CA LEU A 281 49.08 29.17 26.92
C LEU A 281 48.41 28.35 28.03
N THR A 282 47.83 29.03 29.03
CA THR A 282 47.21 28.45 30.23
C THR A 282 45.76 28.02 30.03
N GLY A 283 45.08 28.47 28.97
CA GLY A 283 43.70 28.10 28.67
C GLY A 283 43.50 26.60 28.43
N ASP A 284 42.38 26.06 28.94
CA ASP A 284 41.97 24.67 28.72
C ASP A 284 41.41 24.47 27.30
N LEU A 285 42.32 24.23 26.36
CA LEU A 285 41.99 23.95 24.98
C LEU A 285 41.24 22.61 24.80
N LYS A 286 41.42 21.65 25.73
CA LYS A 286 40.79 20.33 25.61
C LYS A 286 39.29 20.41 25.85
N ALA A 287 38.85 21.25 26.79
CA ALA A 287 37.44 21.55 27.02
C ALA A 287 36.75 22.25 25.82
N GLN A 288 37.53 22.85 24.92
CA GLN A 288 37.03 23.58 23.74
C GLN A 288 36.94 22.69 22.49
N LEU A 289 37.39 21.43 22.54
CA LEU A 289 37.35 20.54 21.39
C LEU A 289 35.92 20.12 21.02
N ALA A 290 35.66 20.02 19.73
CA ALA A 290 34.44 19.48 19.18
C ALA A 290 34.23 18.04 19.67
N LYS A 291 33.01 17.74 20.08
CA LYS A 291 32.60 16.36 20.37
C LYS A 291 32.34 15.63 19.05
N PRO A 292 32.67 14.33 18.94
CA PRO A 292 32.27 13.54 17.79
C PRO A 292 30.75 13.58 17.61
N THR A 293 30.30 13.93 16.40
CA THR A 293 28.91 13.86 15.98
C THR A 293 28.71 12.64 15.10
N GLN A 294 27.56 11.99 15.20
CA GLN A 294 27.23 10.88 14.33
C GLN A 294 27.08 11.35 12.87
N GLN A 295 27.50 10.51 11.92
CA GLN A 295 27.46 10.81 10.49
C GLN A 295 26.09 10.46 9.92
N ALA A 296 25.50 11.33 9.09
CA ALA A 296 24.15 11.12 8.55
C ALA A 296 23.98 9.81 7.76
N TYR A 297 24.99 9.38 6.99
CA TYR A 297 24.98 8.07 6.30
C TYR A 297 25.05 6.86 7.25
N ARG A 298 25.25 7.08 8.55
CA ARG A 298 25.15 6.02 9.57
C ARG A 298 23.83 6.08 10.32
N GLU A 299 23.32 7.28 10.59
CA GLU A 299 22.07 7.48 11.34
C GLU A 299 20.83 7.30 10.46
N VAL A 300 20.85 7.84 9.24
CA VAL A 300 19.71 7.86 8.31
C VAL A 300 20.14 7.46 6.88
N PRO A 301 20.78 6.29 6.70
CA PRO A 301 21.37 5.87 5.43
C PRO A 301 20.39 5.82 4.26
N PHE A 302 19.19 5.23 4.46
CA PHE A 302 18.15 5.18 3.44
C PHE A 302 17.80 6.57 2.91
N LEU A 303 17.54 7.51 3.82
CA LEU A 303 17.20 8.89 3.45
C LEU A 303 18.35 9.59 2.72
N MET A 304 19.60 9.47 3.19
CA MET A 304 20.74 10.14 2.54
C MET A 304 20.98 9.62 1.12
N MET A 305 20.84 8.31 0.89
CA MET A 305 20.97 7.74 -0.45
C MET A 305 19.83 8.17 -1.38
N GLU A 306 18.60 8.25 -0.84
CA GLU A 306 17.44 8.72 -1.59
C GLU A 306 17.57 10.20 -1.97
N ILE A 307 18.06 11.04 -1.05
CA ILE A 307 18.34 12.46 -1.29
C ILE A 307 19.38 12.61 -2.41
N GLU A 308 20.48 11.86 -2.38
CA GLU A 308 21.49 11.90 -3.43
C GLU A 308 20.90 11.55 -4.81
N ASP A 309 20.16 10.44 -4.90
CA ASP A 309 19.61 9.98 -6.18
C ASP A 309 18.58 10.96 -6.75
N ARG A 310 17.64 11.42 -5.91
CA ARG A 310 16.60 12.34 -6.36
C ARG A 310 17.15 13.71 -6.68
N ALA A 311 18.05 14.26 -5.87
CA ALA A 311 18.67 15.54 -6.18
C ALA A 311 19.45 15.47 -7.50
N ALA A 312 20.17 14.36 -7.77
CA ALA A 312 20.87 14.18 -9.03
C ALA A 312 19.90 14.19 -10.22
N ARG A 313 18.77 13.49 -10.12
CA ARG A 313 17.71 13.51 -11.16
C ARG A 313 17.12 14.90 -11.37
N GLN A 314 16.82 15.63 -10.30
CA GLN A 314 16.29 17.00 -10.44
C GLN A 314 17.30 17.95 -11.08
N LEU A 315 18.60 17.81 -10.77
CA LEU A 315 19.65 18.58 -11.44
C LEU A 315 19.81 18.21 -12.91
N VAL A 316 19.59 16.94 -13.30
CA VAL A 316 19.55 16.56 -14.72
C VAL A 316 18.36 17.22 -15.40
N ASP A 317 17.17 17.13 -14.80
CA ASP A 317 15.96 17.71 -15.38
C ASP A 317 16.07 19.23 -15.53
N ALA A 318 16.62 19.93 -14.53
CA ALA A 318 16.90 21.36 -14.60
C ALA A 318 17.92 21.72 -15.70
N ASP A 319 19.01 20.94 -15.82
CA ASP A 319 20.05 21.13 -16.83
C ASP A 319 19.54 20.88 -18.26
N LEU A 320 18.69 19.87 -18.45
CA LEU A 320 18.03 19.61 -19.73
C LEU A 320 17.09 20.74 -20.11
N LEU A 321 16.28 21.24 -19.16
CA LEU A 321 15.38 22.36 -19.38
C LEU A 321 16.14 23.63 -19.75
N GLU A 322 17.23 23.97 -19.04
CA GLU A 322 18.08 25.12 -19.34
C GLU A 322 18.70 25.03 -20.74
N LYS A 323 19.06 23.82 -21.18
CA LYS A 323 19.60 23.55 -22.53
C LYS A 323 18.53 23.42 -23.62
N GLY A 324 17.24 23.56 -23.28
CA GLY A 324 16.13 23.40 -24.22
C GLY A 324 15.98 21.97 -24.76
N ARG A 325 16.44 20.95 -24.02
CA ARG A 325 16.33 19.54 -24.39
C ARG A 325 15.10 18.92 -23.72
N ASP A 326 14.25 18.27 -24.51
CA ASP A 326 13.11 17.52 -23.96
C ASP A 326 13.58 16.18 -23.36
N LYS A 327 13.29 15.98 -22.08
CA LYS A 327 13.56 14.74 -21.34
C LYS A 327 12.99 13.50 -22.04
N SER A 328 11.84 13.61 -22.71
CA SER A 328 11.20 12.49 -23.41
C SER A 328 12.04 11.93 -24.56
N THR A 329 12.96 12.75 -25.10
CA THR A 329 13.86 12.38 -26.20
C THR A 329 15.17 11.75 -25.72
N ILE A 330 15.44 11.77 -24.42
CA ILE A 330 16.69 11.26 -23.84
C ILE A 330 16.61 9.76 -23.63
N GLY A 331 17.53 9.02 -24.25
CA GLY A 331 17.62 7.58 -24.08
C GLY A 331 17.95 7.20 -22.63
N ARG A 332 17.39 6.07 -22.15
CA ARG A 332 17.57 5.59 -20.75
C ARG A 332 19.04 5.52 -20.30
N ASN A 333 19.93 5.08 -21.19
CA ASN A 333 21.36 4.97 -20.89
C ASN A 333 22.04 6.33 -20.80
N GLU A 334 21.69 7.28 -21.67
CA GLU A 334 22.19 8.66 -21.61
C GLU A 334 21.71 9.34 -20.33
N TYR A 335 20.42 9.22 -20.00
CA TYR A 335 19.88 9.79 -18.77
C TYR A 335 20.58 9.25 -17.53
N ARG A 336 20.88 7.94 -17.48
CA ARG A 336 21.66 7.34 -16.40
C ARG A 336 23.06 7.94 -16.29
N GLN A 337 23.76 8.15 -17.41
CA GLN A 337 25.09 8.78 -17.41
C GLN A 337 25.04 10.22 -16.89
N LEU A 338 24.03 11.00 -17.30
CA LEU A 338 23.81 12.36 -16.81
C LEU A 338 23.53 12.38 -15.30
N VAL A 339 22.73 11.43 -14.78
CA VAL A 339 22.47 11.31 -13.34
C VAL A 339 23.76 11.00 -12.57
N GLU A 340 24.60 10.08 -13.06
CA GLU A 340 25.90 9.79 -12.41
C GLU A 340 26.86 10.99 -12.46
N GLU A 341 26.80 11.80 -13.52
CA GLU A 341 27.55 13.06 -13.59
C GLU A 341 27.05 14.07 -12.54
N LYS A 342 25.75 14.32 -12.47
CA LYS A 342 25.18 15.23 -11.48
C LYS A 342 25.35 14.72 -10.05
N ARG A 343 25.37 13.40 -9.84
CA ARG A 343 25.71 12.79 -8.56
C ARG A 343 27.13 13.14 -8.14
N ARG A 344 28.13 13.06 -9.04
CA ARG A 344 29.50 13.52 -8.75
C ARG A 344 29.53 15.02 -8.45
N ASP A 345 28.77 15.83 -9.17
CA ASP A 345 28.66 17.27 -8.90
C ASP A 345 28.10 17.56 -7.51
N ILE A 346 27.05 16.85 -7.09
CA ILE A 346 26.43 16.98 -5.77
C ILE A 346 27.45 16.80 -4.65
N LEU A 347 28.33 15.81 -4.78
CA LEU A 347 29.33 15.47 -3.77
C LEU A 347 30.55 16.41 -3.77
N ARG A 348 30.66 17.33 -4.75
CA ARG A 348 31.88 18.13 -4.97
C ARG A 348 31.66 19.64 -5.12
N LYS A 349 30.47 20.11 -5.47
CA LYS A 349 30.23 21.53 -5.78
C LYS A 349 29.56 22.31 -4.65
N GLY A 350 29.37 21.69 -3.48
CA GLY A 350 28.88 22.37 -2.28
C GLY A 350 27.39 22.70 -2.30
N TYR A 351 26.58 21.83 -2.91
CA TYR A 351 25.14 22.03 -2.99
C TYR A 351 24.47 21.96 -1.61
N LYS A 352 23.41 22.74 -1.43
CA LYS A 352 22.48 22.64 -0.31
C LYS A 352 21.17 22.06 -0.82
N ILE A 353 20.83 20.88 -0.32
CA ILE A 353 19.62 20.14 -0.73
C ILE A 353 18.60 20.25 0.39
N HIS A 354 17.52 20.98 0.13
CA HIS A 354 16.41 21.13 1.05
C HIS A 354 15.33 20.11 0.71
N THR A 355 14.90 19.34 1.72
CA THR A 355 13.91 18.28 1.57
C THR A 355 12.56 18.66 2.16
N THR A 356 11.55 17.86 1.86
CA THR A 356 10.22 17.94 2.48
C THR A 356 10.11 17.19 3.81
N ILE A 357 11.16 16.44 4.21
CA ILE A 357 11.12 15.57 5.38
C ILE A 357 10.91 16.40 6.65
N ASP A 358 9.88 16.05 7.41
CA ASP A 358 9.71 16.52 8.77
C ASP A 358 10.52 15.63 9.70
N LYS A 359 11.48 16.24 10.41
CA LYS A 359 12.41 15.50 11.26
C LYS A 359 11.70 14.65 12.32
N ASN A 360 10.66 15.19 12.96
CA ASN A 360 10.01 14.50 14.06
C ASN A 360 9.13 13.35 13.56
N VAL A 361 8.45 13.55 12.43
CA VAL A 361 7.73 12.48 11.72
C VAL A 361 8.68 11.37 11.32
N TYR A 362 9.82 11.72 10.70
CA TYR A 362 10.84 10.75 10.29
C TYR A 362 11.37 9.96 11.50
N ASP A 363 11.71 10.64 12.60
CA ASP A 363 12.18 9.99 13.84
C ASP A 363 11.13 9.02 14.43
N ILE A 364 9.83 9.38 14.39
CA ILE A 364 8.73 8.49 14.80
C ILE A 364 8.69 7.23 13.93
N MET A 365 8.76 7.40 12.60
CA MET A 365 8.72 6.30 11.65
C MET A 365 9.92 5.35 11.84
N GLN A 366 11.12 5.89 11.99
CA GLN A 366 12.33 5.09 12.22
C GLN A 366 12.28 4.34 13.56
N ALA A 367 11.81 4.98 14.64
CA ALA A 367 11.69 4.32 15.94
C ALA A 367 10.71 3.13 15.90
N ILE A 368 9.62 3.25 15.14
CA ILE A 368 8.64 2.17 14.97
C ILE A 368 9.19 1.04 14.09
N ALA A 369 9.91 1.37 13.01
CA ALA A 369 10.56 0.37 12.15
C ALA A 369 11.66 -0.42 12.89
N ALA A 370 12.41 0.25 13.77
CA ALA A 370 13.50 -0.35 14.52
C ALA A 370 13.04 -1.25 15.69
N ASP A 371 11.81 -1.11 16.20
CA ASP A 371 11.32 -1.91 17.32
C ASP A 371 10.90 -3.33 16.86
N PRO A 372 11.66 -4.39 17.21
CA PRO A 372 11.36 -5.75 16.78
C PRO A 372 10.03 -6.29 17.32
N LYS A 373 9.44 -5.67 18.35
CA LYS A 373 8.12 -6.09 18.88
C LYS A 373 6.97 -5.78 17.94
N ASN A 374 7.21 -4.98 16.90
CA ASN A 374 6.21 -4.65 15.88
C ASN A 374 6.11 -5.69 14.78
N PHE A 375 7.06 -6.63 14.70
CA PHE A 375 7.22 -7.60 13.63
C PHE A 375 7.15 -9.03 14.16
N GLY A 376 6.94 -9.98 13.26
CA GLY A 376 7.06 -11.39 13.54
C GLY A 376 8.51 -11.81 13.84
N LYS A 377 8.67 -13.06 14.26
CA LYS A 377 9.98 -13.66 14.54
C LYS A 377 10.72 -13.93 13.23
N ASN A 378 12.05 -13.74 13.24
CA ASN A 378 12.91 -14.13 12.12
C ASN A 378 12.67 -15.59 11.70
N ARG A 379 12.79 -15.86 10.40
CA ARG A 379 12.49 -17.15 9.79
C ARG A 379 13.68 -17.71 9.02
N THR A 380 13.69 -19.01 8.86
CA THR A 380 14.65 -19.71 8.01
C THR A 380 13.86 -20.51 6.99
N TYR A 381 14.14 -20.32 5.70
CA TYR A 381 13.35 -20.95 4.65
C TYR A 381 14.11 -21.29 3.36
N THR A 382 13.44 -22.21 2.65
CA THR A 382 13.64 -22.80 1.34
C THR A 382 13.33 -21.97 0.09
N ILE A 383 14.25 -21.33 -0.64
CA ILE A 383 13.89 -20.77 -1.97
C ILE A 383 14.50 -21.55 -3.13
N ARG A 384 13.80 -21.57 -4.27
CA ARG A 384 14.30 -22.12 -5.53
C ARG A 384 14.57 -20.98 -6.50
N ARG A 385 15.83 -20.79 -6.86
CA ARG A 385 16.29 -19.76 -7.80
C ARG A 385 15.89 -20.12 -9.24
N SER A 386 15.93 -19.13 -10.14
CA SER A 386 15.60 -19.28 -11.56
C SER A 386 16.47 -20.31 -12.29
N ASN A 387 17.70 -20.52 -11.83
CA ASN A 387 18.61 -21.55 -12.35
C ASN A 387 18.31 -22.97 -11.81
N GLY A 388 17.21 -23.15 -11.09
CA GLY A 388 16.77 -24.42 -10.52
C GLY A 388 17.46 -24.82 -9.20
N LYS A 389 18.48 -24.08 -8.74
CA LYS A 389 19.16 -24.35 -7.47
C LYS A 389 18.31 -23.92 -6.28
N THR A 390 18.40 -24.70 -5.22
CA THR A 390 17.76 -24.41 -3.94
C THR A 390 18.74 -23.70 -3.03
N GLU A 391 18.31 -22.64 -2.36
CA GLU A 391 19.12 -21.81 -1.46
C GLU A 391 18.38 -21.61 -0.14
N LYS A 392 19.09 -21.84 0.97
CA LYS A 392 18.58 -21.67 2.33
C LYS A 392 18.85 -20.26 2.81
N ILE A 393 17.79 -19.51 3.07
CA ILE A 393 17.85 -18.20 3.69
C ILE A 393 17.70 -18.42 5.20
N GLU A 394 18.70 -18.01 5.99
CA GLU A 394 18.69 -18.15 7.44
C GLU A 394 18.44 -16.82 8.12
N ASN A 395 17.69 -16.83 9.22
CA ASN A 395 17.40 -15.65 10.05
C ASN A 395 16.81 -14.45 9.27
N ALA A 396 16.07 -14.73 8.18
CA ALA A 396 15.37 -13.73 7.38
C ALA A 396 14.47 -12.87 8.27
N LEU A 397 14.62 -11.56 8.12
CA LEU A 397 13.79 -10.57 8.79
C LEU A 397 12.56 -10.28 7.94
N GLU A 398 11.42 -10.12 8.60
CA GLU A 398 10.29 -9.42 7.97
C GLU A 398 10.71 -7.97 7.77
N GLU A 399 10.72 -7.49 6.54
CA GLU A 399 11.06 -6.14 6.15
C GLU A 399 9.82 -5.25 6.01
N VAL A 400 10.03 -3.93 5.97
CA VAL A 400 8.97 -2.93 5.86
C VAL A 400 9.37 -1.80 4.91
N GLY A 401 8.40 -1.35 4.14
CA GLY A 401 8.49 -0.21 3.25
C GLY A 401 7.30 0.71 3.51
N ALA A 402 7.55 1.99 3.77
CA ALA A 402 6.46 2.93 3.98
C ALA A 402 6.80 4.36 3.51
N MET A 403 5.76 5.09 3.12
CA MET A 403 5.86 6.50 2.73
C MET A 403 4.71 7.28 3.38
N LEU A 404 4.98 8.43 4.01
CA LEU A 404 3.96 9.35 4.52
C LEU A 404 3.97 10.63 3.67
N ILE A 405 2.82 10.90 3.04
CA ILE A 405 2.66 11.99 2.07
C ILE A 405 1.62 12.98 2.59
N HIS A 406 1.89 14.28 2.43
CA HIS A 406 0.91 15.33 2.65
C HIS A 406 0.00 15.49 1.43
N ASN A 407 -1.29 15.20 1.58
CA ASN A 407 -2.23 14.97 0.48
C ASN A 407 -2.37 16.16 -0.47
N LYS A 408 -2.41 17.37 0.08
CA LYS A 408 -2.64 18.59 -0.69
C LYS A 408 -1.43 19.03 -1.50
N THR A 409 -0.23 18.74 -1.01
CA THR A 409 1.02 19.25 -1.60
C THR A 409 1.83 18.19 -2.33
N GLY A 410 1.65 16.90 -2.04
CA GLY A 410 2.53 15.83 -2.52
C GLY A 410 3.85 15.74 -1.75
N ALA A 411 4.06 16.56 -0.72
CA ALA A 411 5.30 16.56 0.05
C ALA A 411 5.48 15.24 0.82
N ILE A 412 6.64 14.58 0.64
CA ILE A 412 7.00 13.39 1.42
C ILE A 412 7.50 13.85 2.79
N LEU A 413 6.72 13.57 3.85
CA LEU A 413 7.05 14.00 5.21
C LEU A 413 7.96 13.01 5.94
N GLY A 414 7.91 11.74 5.56
CA GLY A 414 8.73 10.67 6.14
C GLY A 414 8.66 9.38 5.35
N MET A 415 9.64 8.50 5.54
CA MET A 415 9.75 7.22 4.85
C MET A 415 10.38 6.15 5.76
N ILE A 416 10.06 4.89 5.49
CA ILE A 416 10.74 3.72 6.07
C ILE A 416 11.26 2.90 4.90
N GLY A 417 12.59 2.84 4.74
CA GLY A 417 13.23 2.02 3.70
C GLY A 417 13.46 0.56 4.12
N GLY A 418 13.44 0.26 5.41
CA GLY A 418 13.71 -1.06 5.97
C GLY A 418 13.94 -0.96 7.48
N ARG A 419 14.18 -2.10 8.13
CA ARG A 419 14.33 -2.14 9.60
C ARG A 419 15.74 -1.88 10.08
N ASP A 420 16.73 -2.50 9.44
CA ASP A 420 18.15 -2.35 9.78
C ASP A 420 19.01 -2.34 8.52
N PHE A 421 19.53 -1.15 8.20
CA PHE A 421 20.38 -0.91 7.04
C PHE A 421 21.68 -1.73 7.03
N LYS A 422 22.16 -2.19 8.20
CA LYS A 422 23.36 -3.03 8.30
C LYS A 422 23.09 -4.46 7.90
N VAL A 423 21.84 -4.89 7.96
CA VAL A 423 21.43 -6.24 7.54
C VAL A 423 20.94 -6.21 6.10
N GLU A 424 20.05 -5.27 5.75
CA GLU A 424 19.49 -5.17 4.41
C GLU A 424 19.61 -3.74 3.83
N GLN A 425 20.20 -3.70 2.63
CA GLN A 425 20.50 -2.56 1.77
C GLN A 425 19.30 -1.82 1.18
N THR A 426 18.27 -2.62 0.90
CA THR A 426 17.21 -2.33 -0.06
C THR A 426 16.21 -1.33 0.50
N ASN A 427 15.97 -0.25 -0.24
CA ASN A 427 14.95 0.75 0.11
C ASN A 427 13.55 0.26 -0.31
N HIS A 428 12.90 -0.48 0.57
CA HIS A 428 11.57 -1.07 0.39
C HIS A 428 10.45 -0.06 0.16
N ALA A 429 10.64 1.23 0.48
CA ALA A 429 9.65 2.25 0.15
C ALA A 429 9.53 2.49 -1.37
N THR A 430 10.60 2.19 -2.11
CA THR A 430 10.79 2.54 -3.53
C THR A 430 10.98 1.34 -4.45
N VAL A 431 10.97 0.12 -3.90
CA VAL A 431 11.04 -1.13 -4.67
C VAL A 431 9.64 -1.66 -4.93
N PRO A 432 9.30 -2.07 -6.16
CA PRO A 432 7.98 -2.56 -6.48
C PRO A 432 7.72 -3.93 -5.86
N ARG A 433 6.52 -4.08 -5.28
CA ARG A 433 6.01 -5.32 -4.68
C ARG A 433 4.58 -5.54 -5.15
N GLN A 434 4.10 -6.78 -5.14
CA GLN A 434 2.74 -7.08 -5.60
C GLN A 434 1.71 -6.42 -4.64
N PRO A 435 0.81 -5.52 -5.09
CA PRO A 435 -0.04 -4.72 -4.21
C PRO A 435 -1.26 -5.47 -3.65
N GLY A 436 -1.57 -6.64 -4.21
CA GLY A 436 -2.75 -7.42 -3.84
C GLY A 436 -4.06 -6.64 -3.99
N SER A 437 -4.99 -6.87 -3.06
CA SER A 437 -6.29 -6.18 -3.00
C SER A 437 -6.23 -4.66 -2.78
N ALA A 438 -5.07 -4.06 -2.53
CA ALA A 438 -4.94 -2.60 -2.44
C ALA A 438 -5.16 -1.92 -3.80
N MET A 439 -5.13 -2.67 -4.92
CA MET A 439 -5.47 -2.16 -6.25
C MET A 439 -6.97 -1.95 -6.49
N LYS A 440 -7.85 -2.58 -5.71
CA LYS A 440 -9.30 -2.59 -6.02
C LYS A 440 -9.94 -1.20 -6.04
N PRO A 441 -9.66 -0.28 -5.09
CA PRO A 441 -10.15 1.10 -5.19
C PRO A 441 -9.62 1.82 -6.44
N LEU A 442 -8.36 1.59 -6.80
CA LEU A 442 -7.65 2.30 -7.87
C LEU A 442 -8.08 1.86 -9.26
N ALA A 443 -8.23 0.56 -9.50
CA ALA A 443 -8.43 -0.02 -10.82
C ALA A 443 -9.87 -0.50 -11.08
N ALA A 444 -10.67 -0.81 -10.05
CA ALA A 444 -12.06 -1.24 -10.25
C ALA A 444 -13.05 -0.14 -9.87
N TYR A 445 -13.16 0.15 -8.57
CA TYR A 445 -14.31 0.90 -8.05
C TYR A 445 -14.28 2.38 -8.43
N ALA A 446 -13.14 3.08 -8.29
CA ALA A 446 -13.07 4.50 -8.63
C ALA A 446 -13.30 4.76 -10.13
N PRO A 447 -12.65 4.03 -11.06
CA PRO A 447 -12.96 4.16 -12.48
C PRO A 447 -14.43 3.84 -12.81
N ALA A 448 -14.99 2.79 -12.22
CA ALA A 448 -16.39 2.42 -12.45
C ALA A 448 -17.37 3.51 -11.97
N PHE A 449 -17.04 4.20 -10.87
CA PHE A 449 -17.87 5.28 -10.33
C PHE A 449 -17.78 6.55 -11.16
N GLU A 450 -16.58 6.90 -11.63
CA GLU A 450 -16.36 8.06 -12.49
C GLU A 450 -17.08 7.91 -13.84
N LEU A 451 -17.07 6.70 -14.39
CA LEU A 451 -17.74 6.37 -15.64
C LEU A 451 -19.26 6.13 -15.47
N GLY A 452 -19.80 6.16 -14.24
CA GLY A 452 -21.20 5.92 -13.96
C GLY A 452 -21.66 4.46 -14.16
N LEU A 453 -20.73 3.51 -14.23
CA LEU A 453 -20.99 2.08 -14.42
C LEU A 453 -21.48 1.39 -13.14
N LEU A 454 -21.09 1.94 -11.99
CA LEU A 454 -21.48 1.51 -10.65
C LEU A 454 -21.53 2.73 -9.72
N GLN A 455 -22.22 2.60 -8.60
CA GLN A 455 -22.25 3.48 -7.44
C GLN A 455 -22.26 2.59 -6.17
N PRO A 456 -22.10 3.12 -4.94
CA PRO A 456 -21.98 2.30 -3.73
C PRO A 456 -23.05 1.22 -3.53
N ALA A 457 -24.32 1.50 -3.86
CA ALA A 457 -25.42 0.54 -3.78
C ALA A 457 -25.58 -0.37 -5.02
N SER A 458 -24.84 -0.13 -6.10
CA SER A 458 -24.97 -0.94 -7.32
C SER A 458 -24.62 -2.40 -7.05
N PRO A 459 -25.41 -3.35 -7.56
CA PRO A 459 -25.18 -4.77 -7.37
C PRO A 459 -24.01 -5.28 -8.20
N ILE A 460 -23.27 -6.22 -7.64
CA ILE A 460 -22.22 -6.98 -8.30
C ILE A 460 -22.36 -8.44 -7.88
N ASP A 461 -22.38 -9.32 -8.86
CA ASP A 461 -22.64 -10.75 -8.63
C ASP A 461 -21.35 -11.52 -8.30
N ASP A 462 -21.20 -11.97 -7.05
CA ASP A 462 -20.11 -12.86 -6.62
C ASP A 462 -20.43 -14.34 -6.90
N ALA A 463 -20.62 -14.63 -8.18
CA ALA A 463 -20.84 -15.95 -8.74
C ALA A 463 -19.65 -16.38 -9.64
N PRO A 464 -19.47 -17.68 -9.91
CA PRO A 464 -18.34 -18.19 -10.69
C PRO A 464 -18.12 -17.45 -12.01
N VAL A 465 -16.86 -17.17 -12.34
CA VAL A 465 -16.46 -16.61 -13.63
C VAL A 465 -15.26 -17.38 -14.16
N LEU A 466 -15.25 -17.68 -15.46
CA LEU A 466 -14.11 -18.32 -16.12
C LEU A 466 -13.32 -17.26 -16.90
N LEU A 467 -12.07 -17.07 -16.52
CA LEU A 467 -11.15 -16.15 -17.19
C LEU A 467 -10.30 -16.93 -18.19
N ALA A 468 -9.99 -16.36 -19.35
CA ALA A 468 -8.99 -16.94 -20.25
C ALA A 468 -7.62 -16.96 -19.57
N ASP A 469 -6.86 -18.06 -19.70
CA ASP A 469 -5.52 -18.19 -19.10
C ASP A 469 -4.37 -17.84 -20.07
N GLY A 470 -4.71 -17.30 -21.25
CA GLY A 470 -3.74 -16.97 -22.30
C GLY A 470 -3.23 -18.19 -23.09
N GLN A 471 -3.67 -19.40 -22.74
CA GLN A 471 -3.59 -20.61 -23.56
C GLN A 471 -5.01 -21.02 -24.00
N ASN A 472 -5.17 -22.21 -24.58
CA ASN A 472 -6.50 -22.79 -24.90
C ASN A 472 -7.28 -23.20 -23.64
N GLY A 473 -6.97 -22.64 -22.46
CA GLY A 473 -7.54 -23.00 -21.17
C GLY A 473 -8.33 -21.86 -20.52
N SER A 474 -8.64 -22.06 -19.24
CA SER A 474 -9.36 -21.06 -18.45
C SER A 474 -9.07 -21.23 -16.97
N HIS A 475 -9.04 -20.09 -16.27
CA HIS A 475 -8.77 -19.97 -14.85
C HIS A 475 -10.07 -19.63 -14.10
N LEU A 476 -10.32 -20.35 -13.00
CA LEU A 476 -11.42 -20.09 -12.07
C LEU A 476 -10.86 -19.35 -10.84
N PRO A 477 -10.90 -18.00 -10.81
CA PRO A 477 -10.49 -17.23 -9.64
C PRO A 477 -11.38 -17.54 -8.43
N LYS A 478 -10.87 -17.26 -7.23
CA LYS A 478 -11.56 -17.56 -5.97
C LYS A 478 -11.50 -16.40 -4.98
N ASN A 479 -12.51 -16.35 -4.12
CA ASN A 479 -12.47 -15.57 -2.90
C ASN A 479 -11.55 -16.23 -1.86
N TRP A 480 -11.07 -15.44 -0.91
CA TRP A 480 -10.17 -15.91 0.15
C TRP A 480 -10.77 -17.02 1.03
N ASN A 481 -12.10 -17.12 1.11
CA ASN A 481 -12.83 -18.15 1.86
C ASN A 481 -13.25 -19.35 0.99
N ASN A 482 -12.90 -19.37 -0.30
CA ASN A 482 -13.30 -20.39 -1.28
C ASN A 482 -14.83 -20.55 -1.46
N LYS A 483 -15.62 -19.52 -1.15
CA LYS A 483 -17.09 -19.53 -1.30
C LYS A 483 -17.57 -18.37 -2.16
N TRP A 484 -18.68 -18.59 -2.85
CA TRP A 484 -19.49 -17.55 -3.48
C TRP A 484 -20.33 -16.83 -2.45
N GLN A 485 -20.63 -15.56 -2.67
CA GLN A 485 -21.45 -14.75 -1.77
C GLN A 485 -22.78 -14.32 -2.41
N GLY A 486 -22.97 -14.56 -3.70
CA GLY A 486 -24.14 -14.08 -4.45
C GLY A 486 -24.06 -12.58 -4.75
N ILE A 487 -25.18 -11.97 -5.11
CA ILE A 487 -25.27 -10.55 -5.43
C ILE A 487 -25.14 -9.71 -4.14
N MET A 488 -24.24 -8.72 -4.19
CA MET A 488 -24.02 -7.76 -3.11
C MET A 488 -23.79 -6.36 -3.67
N SER A 489 -23.84 -5.33 -2.81
CA SER A 489 -23.50 -3.97 -3.22
C SER A 489 -22.01 -3.76 -3.43
N ALA A 490 -21.64 -2.76 -4.24
CA ALA A 490 -20.25 -2.33 -4.39
C ALA A 490 -19.59 -1.97 -3.04
N ARG A 491 -20.35 -1.36 -2.12
CA ARG A 491 -19.90 -1.10 -0.74
C ARG A 491 -19.52 -2.39 0.00
N GLU A 492 -20.39 -3.39 -0.04
CA GLU A 492 -20.15 -4.68 0.64
C GLU A 492 -18.96 -5.42 0.01
N ALA A 493 -18.88 -5.40 -1.32
CA ALA A 493 -17.76 -5.96 -2.08
C ALA A 493 -16.42 -5.37 -1.65
N LEU A 494 -16.33 -4.04 -1.48
CA LEU A 494 -15.11 -3.38 -1.03
C LEU A 494 -14.85 -3.57 0.47
N ARG A 495 -15.89 -3.52 1.32
CA ARG A 495 -15.80 -3.69 2.79
C ARG A 495 -15.07 -4.97 3.17
N MET A 496 -15.48 -6.08 2.55
CA MET A 496 -14.91 -7.41 2.79
C MET A 496 -13.82 -7.80 1.79
N SER A 497 -13.55 -6.92 0.82
CA SER A 497 -12.48 -7.10 -0.16
C SER A 497 -12.65 -8.40 -0.96
N TRP A 498 -13.86 -8.70 -1.42
CA TRP A 498 -14.14 -9.87 -2.25
C TRP A 498 -13.44 -9.77 -3.62
N ASN A 499 -12.94 -10.89 -4.14
CA ASN A 499 -12.10 -10.90 -5.34
C ASN A 499 -12.93 -10.89 -6.62
N ILE A 500 -13.97 -11.72 -6.70
CA ILE A 500 -14.76 -11.86 -7.92
C ILE A 500 -15.50 -10.58 -8.28
N PRO A 501 -16.19 -9.88 -7.33
CA PRO A 501 -16.83 -8.60 -7.65
C PRO A 501 -15.85 -7.56 -8.20
N ALA A 502 -14.62 -7.52 -7.66
CA ALA A 502 -13.59 -6.60 -8.13
C ALA A 502 -13.10 -6.95 -9.53
N ILE A 503 -12.90 -8.24 -9.84
CA ILE A 503 -12.54 -8.71 -11.18
C ILE A 503 -13.64 -8.37 -12.18
N LYS A 504 -14.90 -8.69 -11.87
CA LYS A 504 -16.04 -8.37 -12.75
C LYS A 504 -16.16 -6.87 -12.99
N THR A 505 -15.98 -6.05 -11.95
CA THR A 505 -15.96 -4.59 -12.08
C THR A 505 -14.83 -4.11 -12.98
N TYR A 506 -13.63 -4.66 -12.82
CA TYR A 506 -12.46 -4.33 -13.64
C TYR A 506 -12.67 -4.67 -15.12
N LEU A 507 -13.27 -5.82 -15.40
CA LEU A 507 -13.65 -6.21 -16.76
C LEU A 507 -14.77 -5.32 -17.32
N LYS A 508 -15.74 -4.91 -16.48
CA LYS A 508 -16.83 -3.99 -16.87
C LYS A 508 -16.32 -2.59 -17.24
N VAL A 509 -15.25 -2.12 -16.60
CA VAL A 509 -14.59 -0.84 -16.92
C VAL A 509 -13.76 -0.90 -18.22
N ASP A 510 -13.39 -2.10 -18.67
CA ASP A 510 -12.25 -2.38 -19.56
C ASP A 510 -10.89 -2.21 -18.87
N ILE A 511 -10.01 -3.21 -19.04
CA ILE A 511 -8.71 -3.33 -18.35
C ILE A 511 -7.79 -2.17 -18.71
N ARG A 512 -7.73 -1.79 -19.99
CA ARG A 512 -6.86 -0.69 -20.45
C ARG A 512 -7.33 0.63 -19.87
N THR A 513 -8.62 0.90 -19.97
CA THR A 513 -9.26 2.11 -19.44
C THR A 513 -9.02 2.24 -17.93
N ALA A 514 -9.20 1.14 -17.18
CA ALA A 514 -8.91 1.10 -15.75
C ALA A 514 -7.44 1.43 -15.43
N LEU A 515 -6.49 0.83 -16.15
CA LEU A 515 -5.06 1.09 -15.92
C LEU A 515 -4.62 2.48 -16.39
N GLU A 516 -5.31 3.12 -17.32
CA GLU A 516 -5.06 4.53 -17.66
C GLU A 516 -5.37 5.45 -16.49
N TYR A 517 -6.46 5.22 -15.75
CA TYR A 517 -6.72 5.95 -14.49
C TYR A 517 -5.62 5.69 -13.45
N VAL A 518 -5.16 4.46 -13.33
CA VAL A 518 -4.06 4.09 -12.42
C VAL A 518 -2.77 4.83 -12.79
N LYS A 519 -2.42 4.92 -14.08
CA LYS A 519 -1.25 5.67 -14.56
C LYS A 519 -1.37 7.17 -14.30
N LYS A 520 -2.57 7.76 -14.44
CA LYS A 520 -2.82 9.18 -14.11
C LYS A 520 -2.59 9.50 -12.63
N MET A 521 -2.61 8.50 -11.76
CA MET A 521 -2.30 8.59 -10.32
C MET A 521 -0.82 8.30 -9.99
N GLY A 522 0.08 8.33 -10.98
CA GLY A 522 1.52 8.25 -10.74
C GLY A 522 2.09 6.83 -10.59
N ILE A 523 1.33 5.77 -10.88
CA ILE A 523 1.91 4.42 -10.93
C ILE A 523 2.70 4.25 -12.24
N THR A 524 4.03 4.20 -12.13
CA THR A 524 4.96 4.14 -13.27
C THR A 524 5.48 2.74 -13.57
N THR A 525 5.24 1.77 -12.68
CA THR A 525 5.69 0.38 -12.80
C THR A 525 4.86 -0.49 -13.75
N LEU A 526 3.70 -0.01 -14.21
CA LEU A 526 2.85 -0.74 -15.14
C LEU A 526 3.50 -0.86 -16.52
N VAL A 527 3.44 -2.05 -17.10
CA VAL A 527 3.93 -2.35 -18.46
C VAL A 527 2.79 -2.79 -19.38
N ASP A 528 3.05 -2.83 -20.69
CA ASP A 528 2.02 -3.15 -21.68
C ASP A 528 1.38 -4.53 -21.48
N ALA A 529 2.11 -5.50 -20.92
CA ALA A 529 1.57 -6.82 -20.59
C ALA A 529 0.44 -6.75 -19.55
N ASP A 530 0.47 -5.76 -18.65
CA ASP A 530 -0.55 -5.60 -17.59
C ASP A 530 -1.93 -5.21 -18.17
N ASN A 531 -1.97 -4.63 -19.37
CA ASN A 531 -3.21 -4.30 -20.09
C ASN A 531 -4.05 -5.53 -20.49
N TYR A 532 -3.55 -6.75 -20.26
CA TYR A 532 -4.25 -8.01 -20.50
C TYR A 532 -4.40 -8.85 -19.23
N ALA A 533 -3.95 -8.34 -18.07
CA ALA A 533 -3.96 -9.07 -16.82
C ALA A 533 -5.33 -8.98 -16.14
N ALA A 534 -6.24 -9.91 -16.41
CA ALA A 534 -7.59 -9.94 -15.80
C ALA A 534 -7.58 -10.02 -14.26
N THR A 535 -6.50 -10.51 -13.66
CA THR A 535 -6.28 -10.55 -12.20
C THR A 535 -5.43 -9.38 -11.68
N GLY A 536 -5.06 -8.40 -12.52
CA GLY A 536 -4.27 -7.23 -12.14
C GLY A 536 -4.92 -6.40 -11.04
N VAL A 537 -6.26 -6.29 -11.04
CA VAL A 537 -7.03 -5.58 -9.99
C VAL A 537 -6.94 -6.23 -8.59
N ILE A 538 -6.57 -7.51 -8.52
CA ILE A 538 -6.28 -8.20 -7.26
C ILE A 538 -4.78 -8.35 -7.00
N GLY A 539 -3.96 -7.61 -7.77
CA GLY A 539 -2.53 -7.46 -7.58
C GLY A 539 -1.66 -8.31 -8.48
N GLY A 540 -2.21 -9.10 -9.40
CA GLY A 540 -1.44 -9.91 -10.37
C GLY A 540 -0.85 -9.07 -11.51
N LEU A 541 0.12 -8.22 -11.18
CA LEU A 541 0.82 -7.32 -12.11
C LEU A 541 2.22 -7.83 -12.41
N THR A 542 2.83 -7.40 -13.51
CA THR A 542 4.17 -7.84 -13.92
C THR A 542 5.24 -7.47 -12.88
N TYR A 543 5.23 -6.23 -12.38
CA TYR A 543 6.16 -5.77 -11.35
C TYR A 543 5.48 -5.45 -10.01
N GLY A 544 4.23 -4.99 -10.02
CA GLY A 544 3.55 -4.50 -8.82
C GLY A 544 3.71 -2.98 -8.66
N THR A 545 3.67 -2.45 -7.44
CA THR A 545 3.80 -1.01 -7.13
C THR A 545 4.79 -0.79 -6.00
N THR A 546 5.46 0.36 -5.97
CA THR A 546 6.24 0.76 -4.78
C THR A 546 5.30 1.24 -3.66
N ALA A 547 5.81 1.33 -2.43
CA ALA A 547 5.02 1.89 -1.33
C ALA A 547 4.71 3.37 -1.55
N GLU A 548 5.65 4.12 -2.14
CA GLU A 548 5.43 5.51 -2.54
C GLU A 548 4.32 5.66 -3.57
N GLU A 549 4.39 4.92 -4.67
CA GLU A 549 3.45 5.02 -5.79
C GLU A 549 2.01 4.73 -5.33
N ILE A 550 1.80 3.64 -4.59
CA ILE A 550 0.44 3.30 -4.11
C ILE A 550 -0.04 4.27 -3.04
N THR A 551 0.84 4.82 -2.20
CA THR A 551 0.48 5.86 -1.23
C THR A 551 0.02 7.12 -1.95
N ASN A 552 0.77 7.56 -2.96
CA ASN A 552 0.45 8.77 -3.69
C ASN A 552 -0.84 8.61 -4.51
N ALA A 553 -1.07 7.42 -5.07
CA ALA A 553 -2.33 7.13 -5.74
C ALA A 553 -3.54 7.25 -4.78
N TYR A 554 -3.43 6.78 -3.54
CA TYR A 554 -4.48 6.94 -2.52
C TYR A 554 -4.64 8.40 -2.07
N ALA A 555 -3.57 9.19 -2.04
CA ALA A 555 -3.62 10.61 -1.72
C ALA A 555 -4.53 11.39 -2.70
N THR A 556 -4.66 10.92 -3.95
CA THR A 556 -5.62 11.46 -4.93
C THR A 556 -7.05 11.48 -4.38
N PHE A 557 -7.50 10.41 -3.70
CA PHE A 557 -8.85 10.36 -3.12
C PHE A 557 -8.99 11.34 -1.96
N ALA A 558 -7.97 11.40 -1.09
CA ALA A 558 -7.96 12.31 0.04
C ALA A 558 -7.97 13.78 -0.40
N ASN A 559 -7.33 14.07 -1.54
CA ASN A 559 -7.24 15.38 -2.17
C ASN A 559 -8.33 15.61 -3.23
N HIS A 560 -9.57 15.14 -2.96
CA HIS A 560 -10.76 15.45 -3.77
C HIS A 560 -10.66 15.03 -5.25
N GLY A 561 -9.90 13.98 -5.55
CA GLY A 561 -9.69 13.48 -6.91
C GLY A 561 -8.55 14.15 -7.67
N SER A 562 -7.84 15.11 -7.05
CA SER A 562 -6.67 15.77 -7.62
C SER A 562 -5.39 15.05 -7.23
N PHE A 563 -4.72 14.46 -8.20
CA PHE A 563 -3.39 13.87 -8.04
C PHE A 563 -2.33 14.98 -7.98
N VAL A 564 -1.41 14.89 -7.03
CA VAL A 564 -0.21 15.73 -6.96
C VAL A 564 0.97 14.79 -6.84
N ASP A 565 1.96 14.92 -7.73
CA ASP A 565 3.10 14.00 -7.70
C ASP A 565 3.91 14.14 -6.41
N ALA A 566 4.37 13.01 -5.89
CA ALA A 566 5.06 12.99 -4.61
C ALA A 566 6.50 13.45 -4.79
N TYR A 567 6.98 14.30 -3.89
CA TYR A 567 8.33 14.86 -4.01
C TYR A 567 9.04 14.89 -2.66
N LEU A 568 10.35 14.58 -2.71
CA LEU A 568 11.26 14.62 -1.56
C LEU A 568 12.10 15.90 -1.55
N ILE A 569 12.50 16.39 -2.72
CA ILE A 569 13.42 17.52 -2.87
C ILE A 569 12.58 18.78 -3.10
N ASP A 570 12.59 19.69 -2.13
CA ASP A 570 11.91 20.98 -2.20
C ASP A 570 12.71 21.96 -3.05
N ARG A 571 13.99 22.17 -2.72
CA ARG A 571 14.91 22.97 -3.54
C ARG A 571 16.35 22.52 -3.45
N ILE A 572 17.12 22.91 -4.46
CA ILE A 572 18.57 22.74 -4.51
C ILE A 572 19.22 24.09 -4.75
N GLU A 573 20.11 24.50 -3.85
CA GLU A 573 20.94 25.70 -4.00
C GLU A 573 22.38 25.31 -4.30
N ASP A 574 23.08 26.09 -5.11
CA ASP A 574 24.53 25.96 -5.28
C ASP A 574 25.30 26.59 -4.09
N ASN A 575 26.64 26.53 -4.14
CA ASN A 575 27.48 27.08 -3.08
C ASN A 575 27.39 28.62 -2.92
N THR A 576 26.83 29.33 -3.91
CA THR A 576 26.63 30.79 -3.87
C THR A 576 25.27 31.17 -3.28
N GLY A 577 24.37 30.19 -3.10
CA GLY A 577 22.99 30.40 -2.68
C GLY A 577 22.03 30.62 -3.85
N LYS A 578 22.45 30.41 -5.10
CA LYS A 578 21.55 30.45 -6.26
C LYS A 578 20.70 29.17 -6.25
N VAL A 579 19.38 29.34 -6.30
CA VAL A 579 18.44 28.22 -6.47
C VAL A 579 18.56 27.68 -7.89
N ILE A 580 18.94 26.41 -8.01
CA ILE A 580 19.09 25.68 -9.30
C ILE A 580 17.81 24.90 -9.61
N TYR A 581 17.14 24.41 -8.58
CA TYR A 581 15.87 23.70 -8.68
C TYR A 581 14.96 24.10 -7.52
N HIS A 582 13.68 24.28 -7.79
CA HIS A 582 12.62 24.43 -6.80
C HIS A 582 11.40 23.66 -7.30
N HIS A 583 10.77 22.89 -6.43
CA HIS A 583 9.63 22.06 -6.80
C HIS A 583 8.41 22.92 -7.17
N GLU A 584 7.70 22.49 -8.21
CA GLU A 584 6.46 23.11 -8.64
C GLU A 584 5.37 22.05 -8.75
N ASN A 585 4.31 22.22 -7.97
CA ASN A 585 3.18 21.32 -7.99
C ASN A 585 2.40 21.45 -9.30
N LYS A 586 2.19 20.32 -9.98
CA LYS A 586 1.38 20.22 -11.20
C LYS A 586 0.19 19.30 -10.94
N PRO A 587 -0.87 19.79 -10.28
CA PRO A 587 -2.02 18.96 -9.95
C PRO A 587 -2.74 18.47 -11.22
N VAL A 588 -3.18 17.22 -11.20
CA VAL A 588 -3.96 16.58 -12.26
C VAL A 588 -5.29 16.12 -11.68
N GLN A 589 -6.40 16.67 -12.17
CA GLN A 589 -7.71 16.18 -11.78
C GLN A 589 -7.97 14.81 -12.42
N VAL A 590 -7.93 13.74 -11.63
CA VAL A 590 -8.14 12.37 -12.10
C VAL A 590 -9.59 11.95 -11.98
N TYR A 591 -10.22 12.29 -10.85
CA TYR A 591 -11.60 11.95 -10.53
C TYR A 591 -12.40 13.18 -10.13
N SER A 592 -13.72 13.15 -10.29
CA SER A 592 -14.59 14.15 -9.68
C SER A 592 -14.52 14.10 -8.14
N GLU A 593 -14.80 15.23 -7.47
CA GLU A 593 -14.87 15.27 -6.00
C GLU A 593 -15.89 14.26 -5.46
N GLN A 594 -16.97 14.03 -6.19
CA GLN A 594 -18.03 13.07 -5.87
C GLN A 594 -17.50 11.63 -5.88
N THR A 595 -16.79 11.23 -6.94
CA THR A 595 -16.16 9.90 -7.02
C THR A 595 -15.16 9.71 -5.89
N ALA A 596 -14.28 10.68 -5.66
CA ALA A 596 -13.30 10.63 -4.59
C ALA A 596 -13.98 10.44 -3.22
N TYR A 597 -15.03 11.23 -2.93
CA TYR A 597 -15.78 11.13 -1.68
C TYR A 597 -16.48 9.79 -1.51
N LEU A 598 -17.13 9.23 -2.54
CA LEU A 598 -17.80 7.93 -2.46
C LEU A 598 -16.81 6.78 -2.17
N ILE A 599 -15.62 6.84 -2.78
CA ILE A 599 -14.55 5.87 -2.53
C ILE A 599 -14.00 6.02 -1.11
N THR A 600 -13.75 7.26 -0.65
CA THR A 600 -13.40 7.53 0.75
C THR A 600 -14.46 7.00 1.71
N ASP A 601 -15.74 7.21 1.42
CA ASP A 601 -16.87 6.74 2.23
C ASP A 601 -16.94 5.21 2.34
N MET A 602 -16.75 4.51 1.23
CA MET A 602 -16.66 3.05 1.23
C MET A 602 -15.42 2.55 1.99
N MET A 603 -14.27 3.22 1.88
CA MET A 603 -13.08 2.86 2.63
C MET A 603 -13.13 3.22 4.12
N ARG A 604 -13.96 4.20 4.53
CA ARG A 604 -14.35 4.39 5.94
C ARG A 604 -15.08 3.15 6.47
N THR A 605 -15.91 2.52 5.64
CA THR A 605 -16.60 1.27 5.99
C THR A 605 -15.59 0.12 6.18
N VAL A 606 -14.56 0.03 5.33
CA VAL A 606 -13.48 -0.98 5.45
C VAL A 606 -12.78 -0.92 6.81
N VAL A 607 -12.40 0.27 7.27
CA VAL A 607 -11.65 0.44 8.53
C VAL A 607 -12.52 0.43 9.79
N ASN A 608 -13.84 0.56 9.64
CA ASN A 608 -14.77 0.59 10.78
C ASN A 608 -15.51 -0.74 10.97
N ASN A 609 -15.85 -1.43 9.88
CA ASN A 609 -16.68 -2.63 9.86
C ASN A 609 -16.18 -3.71 8.88
N GLY A 610 -14.94 -3.62 8.39
CA GLY A 610 -14.39 -4.54 7.38
C GLY A 610 -12.98 -5.03 7.70
N THR A 611 -12.20 -5.28 6.65
CA THR A 611 -10.85 -5.88 6.76
C THR A 611 -9.83 -4.99 7.48
N GLY A 612 -10.07 -3.67 7.54
CA GLY A 612 -9.14 -2.68 8.12
C GLY A 612 -9.37 -2.35 9.60
N THR A 613 -10.28 -3.06 10.29
CA THR A 613 -10.73 -2.72 11.65
C THR A 613 -9.62 -2.71 12.70
N HIS A 614 -8.51 -3.42 12.45
CA HIS A 614 -7.40 -3.52 13.41
C HIS A 614 -6.75 -2.15 13.73
N ILE A 615 -6.79 -1.18 12.80
CA ILE A 615 -6.22 0.16 13.01
C ILE A 615 -6.91 0.91 14.16
N ARG A 616 -8.16 0.56 14.49
CA ARG A 616 -8.93 1.18 15.57
C ARG A 616 -8.42 0.83 16.98
N LYS A 617 -7.47 -0.09 17.10
CA LYS A 617 -6.70 -0.30 18.35
C LYS A 617 -5.73 0.84 18.65
N TYR A 618 -5.34 1.62 17.64
CA TYR A 618 -4.34 2.68 17.75
C TYR A 618 -4.92 4.06 17.48
N VAL A 619 -5.80 4.18 16.49
CA VAL A 619 -6.42 5.44 16.08
C VAL A 619 -7.92 5.42 16.42
N PRO A 620 -8.40 6.30 17.31
CA PRO A 620 -9.79 6.27 17.77
C PRO A 620 -10.76 6.61 16.64
N ARG A 621 -12.01 6.12 16.73
CA ARG A 621 -13.04 6.32 15.70
C ARG A 621 -13.39 7.78 15.41
N LYS A 622 -13.12 8.70 16.34
CA LYS A 622 -13.33 10.14 16.15
C LYS A 622 -12.40 10.75 15.09
N VAL A 623 -11.25 10.13 14.83
CA VAL A 623 -10.36 10.55 13.74
C VAL A 623 -10.90 9.95 12.45
N ASP A 624 -11.24 10.82 11.50
CA ASP A 624 -11.78 10.44 10.21
C ASP A 624 -10.66 9.81 9.36
N VAL A 625 -10.78 8.49 9.14
CA VAL A 625 -9.77 7.67 8.47
C VAL A 625 -10.47 6.81 7.45
N ALA A 626 -9.92 6.78 6.24
CA ALA A 626 -10.24 5.82 5.20
C ALA A 626 -9.01 4.96 4.92
N GLY A 627 -9.19 3.71 4.49
CA GLY A 627 -8.07 2.88 4.09
C GLY A 627 -8.47 1.52 3.56
N LYS A 628 -7.47 0.80 3.07
CA LYS A 628 -7.63 -0.50 2.45
C LYS A 628 -6.47 -1.44 2.77
N THR A 629 -6.81 -2.70 3.04
CA THR A 629 -5.84 -3.78 3.15
C THR A 629 -5.50 -4.38 1.78
N GLY A 630 -4.26 -4.82 1.62
CA GLY A 630 -3.82 -5.65 0.50
C GLY A 630 -3.14 -6.92 0.99
N THR A 631 -3.41 -8.03 0.31
CA THR A 631 -2.80 -9.33 0.58
C THR A 631 -2.64 -10.02 -0.77
N THR A 632 -1.44 -10.51 -1.05
CA THR A 632 -1.15 -11.24 -2.30
C THR A 632 -1.42 -12.74 -2.13
N ASN A 633 -1.33 -13.50 -3.23
CA ASN A 633 -1.43 -14.94 -3.16
C ASN A 633 -0.37 -15.51 -2.21
N ASN A 634 -0.77 -16.50 -1.41
CA ASN A 634 0.03 -17.09 -0.34
C ASN A 634 0.51 -16.10 0.73
N SER A 635 -0.04 -14.88 0.78
CA SER A 635 0.33 -13.84 1.74
C SER A 635 1.82 -13.47 1.70
N ASN A 636 2.47 -13.49 0.53
CA ASN A 636 3.89 -13.10 0.42
C ASN A 636 4.10 -11.60 0.73
N ASP A 637 3.13 -10.76 0.35
CA ASP A 637 3.13 -9.33 0.57
C ASP A 637 1.86 -8.91 1.30
N LEU A 638 2.04 -8.16 2.38
CA LEU A 638 0.96 -7.59 3.17
C LEU A 638 1.02 -6.07 3.08
N TRP A 639 -0.16 -5.47 2.89
CA TRP A 639 -0.30 -4.03 2.72
C TRP A 639 -1.39 -3.46 3.60
N PHE A 640 -1.16 -2.24 4.07
CA PHE A 640 -2.23 -1.34 4.46
C PHE A 640 -1.94 0.05 3.91
N VAL A 641 -2.91 0.61 3.19
CA VAL A 641 -2.83 1.99 2.68
C VAL A 641 -4.01 2.74 3.25
N GLY A 642 -3.75 3.77 4.03
CA GLY A 642 -4.77 4.54 4.73
C GLY A 642 -4.42 6.02 4.82
N TYR A 643 -5.45 6.84 4.97
CA TYR A 643 -5.32 8.29 4.92
C TYR A 643 -6.35 9.00 5.80
N THR A 644 -5.95 10.17 6.29
CA THR A 644 -6.79 11.23 6.85
C THR A 644 -7.00 12.31 5.78
N PRO A 645 -7.76 13.39 6.03
CA PRO A 645 -7.85 14.49 5.07
C PRO A 645 -6.50 15.10 4.70
N GLU A 646 -5.56 15.19 5.65
CA GLU A 646 -4.26 15.85 5.43
C GLU A 646 -3.13 14.91 5.01
N LEU A 647 -3.13 13.65 5.47
CA LEU A 647 -2.02 12.73 5.30
C LEU A 647 -2.43 11.38 4.71
N SER A 648 -1.59 10.81 3.85
CA SER A 648 -1.69 9.44 3.33
C SER A 648 -0.44 8.63 3.66
N MET A 649 -0.63 7.37 4.05
CA MET A 649 0.48 6.44 4.25
C MET A 649 0.14 5.03 3.77
N GLY A 650 1.03 4.48 2.95
CA GLY A 650 1.08 3.08 2.57
C GLY A 650 2.20 2.38 3.31
N VAL A 651 1.90 1.18 3.81
CA VAL A 651 2.86 0.30 4.50
C VAL A 651 2.82 -1.06 3.82
N TRP A 652 3.96 -1.49 3.31
CA TRP A 652 4.24 -2.87 2.89
C TRP A 652 5.02 -3.59 3.98
N VAL A 653 4.72 -4.87 4.17
CA VAL A 653 5.49 -5.80 5.01
C VAL A 653 5.59 -7.13 4.28
N GLY A 654 6.79 -7.71 4.29
CA GLY A 654 7.07 -8.99 3.63
C GLY A 654 8.50 -9.43 3.85
N PHE A 655 8.91 -10.50 3.18
CA PHE A 655 10.32 -10.90 3.10
C PHE A 655 10.92 -10.44 1.76
N ASP A 656 12.25 -10.28 1.72
CA ASP A 656 12.93 -9.93 0.47
C ASP A 656 12.68 -10.92 -0.65
N GLU A 657 12.80 -12.20 -0.29
CA GLU A 657 12.51 -13.31 -1.17
C GLU A 657 11.06 -13.76 -0.97
N PRO A 658 10.36 -14.21 -2.03
CA PRO A 658 8.96 -14.62 -1.94
C PRO A 658 8.76 -15.75 -0.91
N TYR A 659 8.20 -15.41 0.25
CA TYR A 659 7.91 -16.34 1.33
C TYR A 659 6.58 -15.98 2.01
N PRO A 660 5.67 -16.96 2.23
CA PRO A 660 4.38 -16.72 2.87
C PRO A 660 4.51 -16.10 4.27
N MET A 661 3.85 -14.97 4.48
CA MET A 661 3.73 -14.37 5.81
C MET A 661 2.89 -15.26 6.74
N PRO A 662 3.31 -15.49 7.99
CA PRO A 662 2.51 -16.25 8.95
C PRO A 662 1.17 -15.56 9.26
N ASP A 663 0.13 -16.34 9.52
CA ASP A 663 -1.21 -15.81 9.85
C ASP A 663 -1.23 -14.88 11.07
N ALA A 664 -0.31 -15.09 12.02
CA ALA A 664 -0.15 -14.23 13.19
C ALA A 664 0.29 -12.81 12.82
N ASP A 665 1.00 -12.67 11.70
CA ASP A 665 1.67 -11.45 11.27
C ASP A 665 0.84 -10.68 10.22
N LYS A 666 -0.36 -11.19 9.85
CA LYS A 666 -1.26 -10.58 8.84
C LYS A 666 -1.71 -9.15 9.15
N TYR A 667 -1.59 -8.71 10.41
CA TYR A 667 -1.96 -7.37 10.85
C TYR A 667 -0.79 -6.39 10.93
N VAL A 668 0.46 -6.84 10.73
CA VAL A 668 1.66 -6.01 10.93
C VAL A 668 1.61 -4.68 10.16
N PRO A 669 1.21 -4.61 8.86
CA PRO A 669 1.08 -3.32 8.18
C PRO A 669 0.13 -2.34 8.88
N MET A 670 -1.00 -2.83 9.41
CA MET A 670 -1.96 -2.01 10.17
C MET A 670 -1.43 -1.59 11.55
N VAL A 671 -0.60 -2.42 12.18
CA VAL A 671 0.07 -2.10 13.44
C VAL A 671 1.07 -0.97 13.24
N ILE A 672 1.95 -1.09 12.24
CA ILE A 672 2.91 -0.04 11.88
C ILE A 672 2.17 1.24 11.51
N TRP A 673 1.17 1.15 10.61
CA TRP A 673 0.39 2.31 10.20
C TRP A 673 -0.30 2.99 11.38
N GLY A 674 -0.98 2.21 12.23
CA GLY A 674 -1.71 2.72 13.38
C GLY A 674 -0.81 3.38 14.41
N LYS A 675 0.37 2.81 14.68
CA LYS A 675 1.34 3.39 15.62
C LYS A 675 1.93 4.70 15.10
N VAL A 676 2.34 4.77 13.83
CA VAL A 676 2.88 5.99 13.22
C VAL A 676 1.81 7.09 13.26
N MET A 677 0.61 6.82 12.75
CA MET A 677 -0.45 7.84 12.70
C MET A 677 -0.89 8.30 14.09
N LYS A 678 -0.98 7.40 15.08
CA LYS A 678 -1.27 7.76 16.46
C LYS A 678 -0.23 8.74 17.01
N ASP A 679 1.06 8.44 16.83
CA ASP A 679 2.14 9.29 17.35
C ASP A 679 2.27 10.61 16.60
N VAL A 680 2.08 10.61 15.27
CA VAL A 680 2.08 11.83 14.44
C VAL A 680 0.91 12.74 14.83
N ILE A 681 -0.32 12.22 14.91
CA ILE A 681 -1.51 13.03 15.31
C ILE A 681 -1.32 13.59 16.72
N ALA A 682 -0.76 12.81 17.65
CA ALA A 682 -0.56 13.25 19.04
C ALA A 682 0.53 14.31 19.19
N LYS A 683 1.64 14.19 18.45
CA LYS A 683 2.81 15.07 18.59
C LYS A 683 2.81 16.26 17.60
N HIS A 684 2.10 16.12 16.48
CA HIS A 684 2.00 17.13 15.41
C HIS A 684 0.54 17.39 15.03
N PRO A 685 -0.29 17.91 15.95
CA PRO A 685 -1.72 18.11 15.71
C PRO A 685 -2.00 19.06 14.53
N ASN A 686 -1.06 19.93 14.15
CA ASN A 686 -1.20 20.82 13.00
C ASN A 686 -1.03 20.10 11.65
N LEU A 687 -0.33 18.97 11.59
CA LEU A 687 -0.12 18.20 10.35
C LEU A 687 -1.33 17.33 9.99
N SER A 688 -2.07 16.85 11.00
CA SER A 688 -3.31 16.10 10.81
C SER A 688 -4.22 16.30 12.02
N PRO A 689 -4.97 17.41 12.08
CA PRO A 689 -5.87 17.70 13.20
C PRO A 689 -6.86 16.57 13.43
N SER A 690 -7.07 16.19 14.69
CA SER A 690 -7.92 15.03 15.04
C SER A 690 -9.41 15.23 14.76
N ASP A 691 -9.83 16.47 14.54
CA ASP A 691 -11.17 16.93 14.18
C ASP A 691 -11.31 17.23 12.67
N SER A 692 -10.24 17.09 11.88
CA SER A 692 -10.33 17.17 10.42
C SER A 692 -11.17 16.01 9.88
N THR A 693 -12.10 16.32 8.98
CA THR A 693 -13.07 15.37 8.41
C THR A 693 -13.17 15.54 6.90
N PHE A 694 -13.48 14.45 6.19
CA PHE A 694 -13.72 14.53 4.74
C PHE A 694 -15.06 15.23 4.48
N LYS A 695 -15.00 16.39 3.85
CA LYS A 695 -16.20 17.17 3.52
C LYS A 695 -16.97 16.51 2.38
N LYS A 696 -18.27 16.29 2.60
CA LYS A 696 -19.20 15.80 1.58
C LYS A 696 -19.40 16.88 0.51
N PRO A 697 -19.03 16.64 -0.77
CA PRO A 697 -19.21 17.62 -1.83
C PRO A 697 -20.69 17.72 -2.24
N ALA A 698 -21.04 18.80 -2.93
CA ALA A 698 -22.36 18.95 -3.54
C ALA A 698 -22.62 17.83 -4.56
N GLY A 699 -23.89 17.51 -4.81
CA GLY A 699 -24.27 16.46 -5.77
C GLY A 699 -24.14 15.02 -5.25
N ILE A 700 -23.80 14.79 -3.98
CA ILE A 700 -23.95 13.47 -3.34
C ILE A 700 -25.31 13.36 -2.64
N VAL A 701 -26.14 12.43 -3.08
CA VAL A 701 -27.50 12.19 -2.57
C VAL A 701 -27.64 10.79 -1.97
N SER A 702 -28.64 10.57 -1.13
CA SER A 702 -29.04 9.23 -0.70
C SER A 702 -30.15 8.73 -1.63
N ALA A 703 -30.06 7.51 -2.13
CA ALA A 703 -31.10 6.91 -2.97
C ALA A 703 -31.30 5.43 -2.62
N THR A 704 -32.54 4.97 -2.75
CA THR A 704 -32.92 3.57 -2.61
C THR A 704 -33.07 2.95 -3.99
N VAL A 705 -32.39 1.83 -4.22
CA VAL A 705 -32.42 1.06 -5.46
C VAL A 705 -32.76 -0.39 -5.14
N ASP A 706 -33.19 -1.13 -6.15
CA ASP A 706 -33.31 -2.57 -6.08
C ASP A 706 -31.93 -3.21 -5.91
N SER A 707 -31.79 -4.15 -4.96
CA SER A 707 -30.51 -4.73 -4.55
C SER A 707 -30.00 -5.81 -5.50
N LYS A 708 -30.79 -6.21 -6.52
CA LYS A 708 -30.41 -7.22 -7.52
C LYS A 708 -30.04 -6.63 -8.87
N SER A 709 -30.78 -5.62 -9.32
CA SER A 709 -30.63 -4.92 -10.61
C SER A 709 -29.90 -3.57 -10.50
N GLY A 710 -29.99 -2.90 -9.35
CA GLY A 710 -29.46 -1.55 -9.15
C GLY A 710 -30.32 -0.45 -9.78
N LEU A 711 -31.52 -0.79 -10.26
CA LEU A 711 -32.51 0.14 -10.81
C LEU A 711 -33.43 0.68 -9.71
N LEU A 712 -34.35 1.58 -10.05
CA LEU A 712 -35.38 2.03 -9.09
C LEU A 712 -36.29 0.85 -8.71
N PRO A 713 -36.71 0.69 -7.43
CA PRO A 713 -37.49 -0.46 -7.01
C PRO A 713 -38.84 -0.58 -7.73
N SER A 714 -39.11 -1.75 -8.32
CA SER A 714 -40.42 -2.20 -8.78
C SER A 714 -41.29 -2.67 -7.61
N GLU A 715 -42.60 -2.81 -7.80
CA GLU A 715 -43.48 -3.39 -6.77
C GLU A 715 -43.06 -4.82 -6.40
N LEU A 716 -42.61 -5.62 -7.37
CA LEU A 716 -42.12 -6.97 -7.14
C LEU A 716 -40.81 -6.99 -6.34
N SER A 717 -39.87 -6.09 -6.63
CA SER A 717 -38.64 -5.98 -5.84
C SER A 717 -38.92 -5.56 -4.38
N LYS A 718 -39.93 -4.71 -4.16
CA LYS A 718 -40.39 -4.33 -2.81
C LYS A 718 -41.05 -5.51 -2.10
N GLU A 719 -41.91 -6.25 -2.78
CA GLU A 719 -42.53 -7.49 -2.29
C GLU A 719 -41.47 -8.52 -1.87
N ALA A 720 -40.40 -8.65 -2.66
CA ALA A 720 -39.26 -9.51 -2.36
C ALA A 720 -38.29 -8.97 -1.30
N GLY A 721 -38.49 -7.73 -0.81
CA GLY A 721 -37.59 -7.09 0.15
C GLY A 721 -36.19 -6.77 -0.42
N HIS A 722 -36.03 -6.74 -1.74
CA HIS A 722 -34.76 -6.51 -2.43
C HIS A 722 -34.44 -5.02 -2.53
N LEU A 723 -34.38 -4.32 -1.39
CA LEU A 723 -34.13 -2.89 -1.34
C LEU A 723 -32.77 -2.60 -0.71
N ILE A 724 -32.03 -1.64 -1.27
CA ILE A 724 -30.79 -1.13 -0.68
C ILE A 724 -30.71 0.39 -0.81
N THR A 725 -30.32 1.05 0.27
CA THR A 725 -30.15 2.51 0.30
C THR A 725 -28.70 2.85 0.56
N ASP A 726 -28.13 3.73 -0.27
CA ASP A 726 -26.76 4.20 -0.11
C ASP A 726 -26.58 5.60 -0.74
N LEU A 727 -25.35 6.10 -0.69
CA LEU A 727 -24.94 7.34 -1.33
C LEU A 727 -24.70 7.15 -2.82
N PHE A 728 -25.07 8.16 -3.60
CA PHE A 728 -24.89 8.23 -5.04
C PHE A 728 -24.35 9.60 -5.43
N ASN A 729 -23.56 9.63 -6.49
CA ASN A 729 -23.46 10.83 -7.31
C ASN A 729 -24.83 11.04 -7.98
N SER A 730 -25.46 12.18 -7.72
CA SER A 730 -26.79 12.56 -8.25
C SER A 730 -26.89 12.42 -9.77
N LYS A 731 -25.78 12.59 -10.50
CA LYS A 731 -25.69 12.36 -11.95
C LYS A 731 -25.98 10.91 -12.36
N PHE A 732 -25.71 9.96 -11.48
CA PHE A 732 -25.75 8.51 -11.74
C PHE A 732 -26.81 7.77 -10.92
N VAL A 733 -27.77 8.50 -10.34
CA VAL A 733 -28.96 7.88 -9.75
C VAL A 733 -29.76 7.23 -10.90
N PRO A 734 -30.15 5.95 -10.77
CA PRO A 734 -30.92 5.28 -11.82
C PRO A 734 -32.27 5.97 -12.03
N THR A 735 -32.69 6.03 -13.29
CA THR A 735 -33.98 6.62 -13.70
C THR A 735 -34.98 5.59 -14.18
N LYS A 736 -34.52 4.36 -14.46
CA LYS A 736 -35.37 3.24 -14.87
C LYS A 736 -35.83 2.47 -13.64
N VAL A 737 -37.08 2.02 -13.67
CA VAL A 737 -37.63 1.06 -12.71
C VAL A 737 -37.15 -0.34 -13.09
N ASP A 738 -36.87 -1.14 -12.07
CA ASP A 738 -36.50 -2.54 -12.19
C ASP A 738 -37.55 -3.33 -13.01
N ASP A 739 -37.05 -4.08 -13.98
CA ASP A 739 -37.80 -5.00 -14.84
C ASP A 739 -37.21 -6.42 -14.79
N THR A 740 -36.32 -6.69 -13.82
CA THR A 740 -35.66 -7.99 -13.67
C THR A 740 -36.44 -8.95 -12.78
N HIS A 741 -37.27 -8.42 -11.89
CA HIS A 741 -38.14 -9.22 -11.02
C HIS A 741 -39.37 -9.70 -11.76
N GLN A 742 -39.70 -10.98 -11.59
CA GLN A 742 -40.83 -11.63 -12.21
C GLN A 742 -41.47 -12.63 -11.23
N LYS A 743 -42.81 -12.67 -11.19
CA LYS A 743 -43.53 -13.78 -10.57
C LYS A 743 -43.44 -14.98 -11.51
N ALA A 744 -42.95 -16.10 -10.99
CA ALA A 744 -42.82 -17.32 -11.77
C ALA A 744 -43.21 -18.53 -10.95
N ARG A 745 -43.58 -19.59 -11.65
CA ARG A 745 -43.81 -20.93 -11.12
C ARG A 745 -42.60 -21.77 -11.52
N VAL A 746 -41.88 -22.31 -10.55
CA VAL A 746 -40.63 -23.03 -10.76
C VAL A 746 -40.77 -24.47 -10.30
N ILE A 747 -40.19 -25.39 -11.06
CA ILE A 747 -40.07 -26.81 -10.70
C ILE A 747 -38.59 -27.22 -10.67
N THR A 748 -38.31 -28.35 -10.03
CA THR A 748 -37.00 -29.00 -10.07
C THR A 748 -37.13 -30.33 -10.80
N TYR A 749 -36.25 -30.57 -11.78
CA TYR A 749 -36.19 -31.81 -12.53
C TYR A 749 -34.73 -32.19 -12.76
N ASN A 750 -34.34 -33.41 -12.37
CA ASN A 750 -32.96 -33.91 -12.44
C ASN A 750 -31.93 -32.99 -11.74
N GLY A 751 -32.34 -32.35 -10.65
CA GLY A 751 -31.49 -31.40 -9.91
C GLY A 751 -31.25 -30.05 -10.62
N GLU A 752 -31.98 -29.75 -11.70
CA GLU A 752 -32.02 -28.44 -12.35
C GLU A 752 -33.38 -27.76 -12.18
N ARG A 753 -33.42 -26.43 -12.22
CA ARG A 753 -34.64 -25.63 -12.05
C ARG A 753 -35.17 -25.17 -13.41
N TYR A 754 -36.48 -25.24 -13.58
CA TYR A 754 -37.17 -24.87 -14.82
C TYR A 754 -38.41 -24.03 -14.55
N LEU A 755 -38.80 -23.18 -15.50
CA LEU A 755 -40.13 -22.57 -15.51
C LEU A 755 -41.16 -23.68 -15.73
N ALA A 756 -42.14 -23.75 -14.84
CA ALA A 756 -43.21 -24.74 -14.91
C ALA A 756 -44.11 -24.46 -16.13
N LYS A 757 -44.60 -25.53 -16.76
CA LYS A 757 -45.57 -25.43 -17.85
C LYS A 757 -46.94 -25.00 -17.33
N GLU A 758 -47.73 -24.43 -18.24
CA GLU A 758 -49.14 -24.23 -17.99
C GLU A 758 -49.81 -25.59 -17.74
N GLY A 759 -50.62 -25.71 -16.68
CA GLY A 759 -51.23 -26.98 -16.26
C GLY A 759 -50.48 -27.77 -15.18
N THR A 760 -49.18 -27.54 -14.96
CA THR A 760 -48.46 -28.21 -13.86
C THR A 760 -49.15 -27.90 -12.52
N PRO A 761 -49.47 -28.89 -11.65
CA PRO A 761 -50.28 -28.61 -10.46
C PRO A 761 -49.57 -27.73 -9.42
N GLU A 762 -50.36 -26.98 -8.65
CA GLU A 762 -49.86 -26.02 -7.65
C GLU A 762 -48.97 -26.65 -6.58
N ASP A 763 -49.28 -27.88 -6.15
CA ASP A 763 -48.50 -28.57 -5.12
C ASP A 763 -47.15 -29.09 -5.61
N PHE A 764 -46.89 -29.08 -6.92
CA PHE A 764 -45.62 -29.47 -7.54
C PHE A 764 -44.74 -28.30 -7.94
N VAL A 765 -45.27 -27.07 -7.95
CA VAL A 765 -44.49 -25.88 -8.25
C VAL A 765 -44.06 -25.16 -6.97
N THR A 766 -43.05 -24.32 -7.11
CA THR A 766 -42.67 -23.27 -6.17
C THR A 766 -42.98 -21.95 -6.84
N GLU A 767 -43.99 -21.23 -6.33
CA GLU A 767 -44.34 -19.89 -6.80
C GLU A 767 -43.65 -18.83 -5.94
N GLY A 768 -43.17 -17.76 -6.57
CA GLY A 768 -42.53 -16.66 -5.86
C GLY A 768 -42.09 -15.55 -6.80
N VAL A 769 -41.49 -14.52 -6.21
CA VAL A 769 -40.80 -13.46 -6.96
C VAL A 769 -39.35 -13.89 -7.15
N PHE A 770 -38.93 -14.02 -8.41
CA PHE A 770 -37.56 -14.33 -8.79
C PHE A 770 -36.97 -13.16 -9.56
N TYR A 771 -35.64 -13.09 -9.66
CA TYR A 771 -34.96 -12.07 -10.46
C TYR A 771 -34.07 -12.68 -11.54
N ARG A 772 -33.99 -12.04 -12.70
CA ARG A 772 -33.05 -12.42 -13.76
C ARG A 772 -31.62 -12.11 -13.33
N SER A 773 -30.72 -13.08 -13.47
CA SER A 773 -29.30 -12.88 -13.18
C SER A 773 -28.70 -11.77 -14.06
N PRO A 774 -27.87 -10.87 -13.50
CA PRO A 774 -27.27 -9.79 -14.27
C PRO A 774 -26.16 -10.28 -15.22
N ASP A 775 -25.48 -11.37 -14.87
CA ASP A 775 -24.43 -12.01 -15.65
C ASP A 775 -24.81 -13.46 -15.99
N PRO A 776 -24.45 -13.98 -17.18
CA PRO A 776 -24.57 -15.41 -17.47
C PRO A 776 -23.61 -16.22 -16.57
N LEU A 777 -24.10 -17.34 -16.06
CA LEU A 777 -23.35 -18.22 -15.16
C LEU A 777 -22.74 -19.40 -15.92
N PRO A 778 -21.47 -19.78 -15.63
CA PRO A 778 -20.90 -21.03 -16.16
C PRO A 778 -21.70 -22.25 -15.73
N THR A 779 -21.74 -23.28 -16.57
CA THR A 779 -22.44 -24.53 -16.23
C THR A 779 -21.72 -25.28 -15.10
N LYS A 780 -22.46 -26.17 -14.43
CA LYS A 780 -21.92 -27.03 -13.37
C LYS A 780 -20.72 -27.84 -13.87
N GLU A 781 -20.79 -28.37 -15.08
CA GLU A 781 -19.74 -29.16 -15.73
C GLU A 781 -18.49 -28.31 -15.95
N GLN A 782 -18.66 -27.07 -16.43
CA GLN A 782 -17.55 -26.15 -16.67
C GLN A 782 -16.82 -25.78 -15.37
N ILE A 783 -17.55 -25.59 -14.27
CA ILE A 783 -16.99 -25.30 -12.95
C ILE A 783 -16.28 -26.53 -12.39
N GLN A 784 -16.94 -27.69 -12.42
CA GLN A 784 -16.41 -28.94 -11.86
C GLN A 784 -15.18 -29.45 -12.62
N ALA A 785 -15.11 -29.22 -13.94
CA ALA A 785 -13.93 -29.52 -14.76
C ALA A 785 -12.67 -28.75 -14.30
N LYS A 786 -12.84 -27.58 -13.69
CA LYS A 786 -11.74 -26.77 -13.15
C LYS A 786 -11.48 -27.06 -11.69
N ASN A 787 -12.54 -27.27 -10.90
CA ASN A 787 -12.41 -27.61 -9.51
C ASN A 787 -13.66 -28.30 -8.97
N SER A 788 -13.60 -29.62 -8.81
CA SER A 788 -14.70 -30.43 -8.27
C SER A 788 -15.02 -30.16 -6.79
N ARG A 789 -14.18 -29.40 -6.07
CA ARG A 789 -14.37 -29.07 -4.65
C ARG A 789 -15.05 -27.72 -4.40
N VAL A 790 -15.34 -26.95 -5.45
CA VAL A 790 -16.02 -25.65 -5.31
C VAL A 790 -17.50 -25.84 -5.58
N ALA A 791 -18.35 -25.20 -4.79
CA ALA A 791 -19.79 -25.20 -5.04
C ALA A 791 -20.09 -24.70 -6.45
N SER A 792 -21.00 -25.34 -7.17
CA SER A 792 -21.40 -24.90 -8.52
C SER A 792 -22.34 -23.70 -8.49
N GLN A 793 -23.02 -23.45 -7.36
CA GLN A 793 -24.09 -22.46 -7.25
C GLN A 793 -23.83 -21.47 -6.10
N PRO A 794 -24.18 -20.18 -6.28
CA PRO A 794 -24.11 -19.18 -5.22
C PRO A 794 -25.25 -19.32 -4.20
N PRO A 795 -25.15 -18.71 -3.00
CA PRO A 795 -26.19 -18.79 -1.96
C PRO A 795 -27.57 -18.25 -2.37
N ASP A 796 -27.63 -17.38 -3.37
CA ASP A 796 -28.86 -16.78 -3.88
C ASP A 796 -29.45 -17.52 -5.10
N TRP A 797 -28.97 -18.74 -5.39
CA TRP A 797 -29.37 -19.54 -6.55
C TRP A 797 -30.87 -19.77 -6.65
N GLU A 798 -31.53 -20.10 -5.53
CA GLU A 798 -32.97 -20.36 -5.50
C GLU A 798 -33.82 -19.10 -5.79
N GLN A 799 -33.27 -17.91 -5.60
CA GLN A 799 -33.96 -16.64 -5.89
C GLN A 799 -33.82 -16.20 -7.35
N ARG A 800 -32.94 -16.84 -8.13
CA ARG A 800 -32.73 -16.55 -9.54
C ARG A 800 -33.84 -17.17 -10.38
N LEU A 801 -34.29 -16.43 -11.38
CA LEU A 801 -35.26 -16.90 -12.36
C LEU A 801 -34.60 -17.97 -13.27
N PRO A 802 -35.20 -19.16 -13.44
CA PRO A 802 -34.71 -20.14 -14.41
C PRO A 802 -34.82 -19.63 -15.86
N ASP A 803 -33.81 -19.92 -16.68
CA ASP A 803 -33.74 -19.48 -18.08
C ASP A 803 -34.44 -20.45 -19.06
N LYS A 804 -34.82 -21.64 -18.59
CA LYS A 804 -35.40 -22.71 -19.40
C LYS A 804 -36.78 -23.08 -18.89
N GLU A 805 -37.70 -23.34 -19.82
CA GLU A 805 -38.96 -24.02 -19.53
C GLU A 805 -38.74 -25.52 -19.33
N ASP A 806 -39.65 -26.17 -18.60
CA ASP A 806 -39.66 -27.62 -18.41
C ASP A 806 -39.48 -28.37 -19.75
N PRO A 807 -38.43 -29.18 -19.92
CA PRO A 807 -38.15 -29.85 -21.18
C PRO A 807 -39.08 -31.05 -21.44
N ARG A 808 -39.82 -31.53 -20.44
CA ARG A 808 -40.70 -32.70 -20.57
C ARG A 808 -41.87 -32.38 -21.48
N THR A 809 -42.30 -33.36 -22.29
CA THR A 809 -43.46 -33.22 -23.19
C THR A 809 -44.57 -34.14 -22.70
N GLU A 810 -45.81 -33.64 -22.65
CA GLU A 810 -46.96 -34.43 -22.19
C GLU A 810 -47.17 -35.64 -23.12
N GLU A 811 -47.24 -36.84 -22.55
CA GLU A 811 -47.42 -38.09 -23.30
C GLU A 811 -48.90 -38.47 -23.48
N GLY A 812 -49.80 -37.79 -22.77
CA GLY A 812 -51.26 -37.92 -22.87
C GLY A 812 -51.81 -39.15 -22.16
N GLY A 813 -52.84 -38.96 -21.33
CA GLY A 813 -53.45 -40.02 -20.52
C GLY A 813 -53.05 -39.96 -19.05
N VAL A 814 -53.57 -40.88 -18.24
CA VAL A 814 -53.27 -40.95 -16.80
C VAL A 814 -51.99 -41.78 -16.59
N PRO A 815 -51.00 -41.30 -15.80
CA PRO A 815 -49.76 -42.04 -15.59
C PRO A 815 -49.98 -43.35 -14.84
N SER A 816 -49.06 -44.29 -14.99
CA SER A 816 -49.07 -45.56 -14.25
C SER A 816 -48.78 -45.36 -12.76
N SER A 817 -49.42 -46.17 -11.92
CA SER A 817 -49.20 -46.16 -10.47
C SER A 817 -47.78 -46.61 -10.11
N PRO A 818 -47.11 -45.99 -9.12
CA PRO A 818 -45.83 -46.45 -8.59
C PRO A 818 -45.89 -47.90 -8.11
N SER A 819 -44.83 -48.67 -8.39
CA SER A 819 -44.71 -50.07 -7.96
C SER A 819 -43.75 -50.24 -6.79
N GLY A 820 -43.83 -51.38 -6.10
CA GLY A 820 -42.87 -51.73 -5.04
C GLY A 820 -42.89 -50.80 -3.82
N VAL A 821 -44.01 -50.11 -3.57
CA VAL A 821 -44.17 -49.21 -2.42
C VAL A 821 -43.95 -50.00 -1.13
N THR A 822 -42.97 -49.57 -0.34
CA THR A 822 -42.61 -50.18 0.94
C THR A 822 -42.49 -49.09 1.99
N ALA A 823 -43.23 -49.24 3.09
CA ALA A 823 -43.19 -48.39 4.27
C ALA A 823 -42.49 -49.13 5.41
N THR A 824 -41.45 -48.54 5.98
CA THR A 824 -40.67 -49.12 7.09
C THR A 824 -40.61 -48.14 8.25
N GLY A 825 -41.07 -48.55 9.43
CA GLY A 825 -41.01 -47.73 10.64
C GLY A 825 -39.66 -47.84 11.36
N SER A 826 -39.11 -46.71 11.79
CA SER A 826 -37.93 -46.63 12.66
C SER A 826 -38.07 -45.45 13.62
N GLY A 827 -38.27 -45.73 14.91
CA GLY A 827 -38.53 -44.70 15.92
C GLY A 827 -39.82 -43.93 15.63
N LYS A 828 -39.75 -42.59 15.56
CA LYS A 828 -40.88 -41.68 15.24
C LYS A 828 -41.03 -41.38 13.74
N GLN A 829 -40.40 -42.15 12.87
CA GLN A 829 -40.36 -41.88 11.44
C GLN A 829 -40.76 -43.14 10.65
N VAL A 830 -41.61 -42.96 9.64
CA VAL A 830 -41.87 -43.98 8.62
C VAL A 830 -41.17 -43.58 7.34
N THR A 831 -40.32 -44.48 6.82
CA THR A 831 -39.65 -44.26 5.53
C THR A 831 -40.37 -45.05 4.45
N LEU A 832 -40.83 -44.34 3.43
CA LEU A 832 -41.39 -44.87 2.21
C LEU A 832 -40.33 -44.97 1.13
N THR A 833 -40.38 -46.05 0.36
CA THR A 833 -39.61 -46.24 -0.87
C THR A 833 -40.51 -46.84 -1.93
N TRP A 834 -40.29 -46.49 -3.20
CA TRP A 834 -41.05 -47.03 -4.32
C TRP A 834 -40.19 -47.09 -5.59
N GLN A 835 -40.75 -47.62 -6.66
CA GLN A 835 -40.16 -47.59 -8.00
C GLN A 835 -40.93 -46.60 -8.86
N SER A 836 -40.20 -45.83 -9.66
CA SER A 836 -40.77 -44.85 -10.59
C SER A 836 -41.67 -45.52 -11.62
N ALA A 837 -42.71 -44.80 -12.06
CA ALA A 837 -43.47 -45.18 -13.24
C ALA A 837 -42.64 -44.94 -14.52
N LYS A 838 -43.06 -45.48 -15.67
CA LYS A 838 -42.20 -45.56 -16.87
C LYS A 838 -42.24 -44.29 -17.74
N GLU A 839 -43.25 -43.46 -17.50
CA GLU A 839 -43.58 -42.26 -18.26
C GLU A 839 -42.51 -41.19 -18.06
N ALA A 840 -42.11 -40.50 -19.14
CA ALA A 840 -41.04 -39.50 -19.09
C ALA A 840 -41.55 -38.12 -18.60
N ASP A 841 -42.86 -37.93 -18.57
CA ASP A 841 -43.54 -36.67 -18.25
C ASP A 841 -44.04 -36.58 -16.81
N LEU A 842 -43.57 -37.46 -15.93
CA LEU A 842 -43.86 -37.40 -14.50
C LEU A 842 -43.31 -36.12 -13.88
N VAL A 843 -44.15 -35.38 -13.16
CA VAL A 843 -43.73 -34.24 -12.32
C VAL A 843 -43.31 -34.68 -10.92
N GLY A 844 -43.85 -35.79 -10.42
CA GLY A 844 -43.47 -36.36 -9.13
C GLY A 844 -44.55 -37.25 -8.53
N TYR A 845 -44.62 -37.30 -7.20
CA TYR A 845 -45.53 -38.21 -6.50
C TYR A 845 -46.32 -37.54 -5.38
N ARG A 846 -47.56 -37.96 -5.16
CA ARG A 846 -48.34 -37.61 -3.95
C ARG A 846 -48.33 -38.79 -2.99
N ILE A 847 -48.12 -38.49 -1.71
CA ILE A 847 -48.07 -39.48 -0.63
C ILE A 847 -49.36 -39.37 0.17
N TYR A 848 -50.06 -40.48 0.30
CA TYR A 848 -51.28 -40.58 1.09
C TYR A 848 -51.07 -41.50 2.28
N ARG A 849 -51.57 -41.09 3.44
CA ARG A 849 -51.52 -41.86 4.68
C ARG A 849 -52.92 -42.03 5.25
N ALA A 850 -53.23 -43.23 5.70
CA ALA A 850 -54.36 -43.54 6.56
C ALA A 850 -53.85 -43.92 7.95
N ASP A 851 -54.65 -43.62 8.98
CA ASP A 851 -54.43 -44.03 10.36
C ASP A 851 -55.71 -44.63 10.96
N VAL A 852 -55.65 -45.13 12.18
CA VAL A 852 -56.80 -45.80 12.82
C VAL A 852 -58.03 -44.89 13.02
N GLN A 853 -57.86 -43.57 12.90
CA GLN A 853 -58.93 -42.58 13.08
C GLN A 853 -59.41 -41.98 11.74
N ASN A 854 -58.55 -41.97 10.71
CA ASN A 854 -58.79 -41.27 9.45
C ASN A 854 -58.47 -42.16 8.23
N GLY A 855 -59.30 -42.04 7.19
CA GLY A 855 -58.99 -42.62 5.88
C GLY A 855 -57.75 -41.99 5.24
N PHE A 856 -57.42 -42.40 4.01
CA PHE A 856 -56.26 -41.88 3.31
C PHE A 856 -56.39 -40.37 3.04
N VAL A 857 -55.44 -39.60 3.59
CA VAL A 857 -55.28 -38.16 3.34
C VAL A 857 -53.92 -37.89 2.72
N LYS A 858 -53.82 -36.88 1.85
CA LYS A 858 -52.53 -36.45 1.29
C LYS A 858 -51.68 -35.85 2.39
N VAL A 859 -50.52 -36.43 2.65
CA VAL A 859 -49.58 -35.98 3.69
C VAL A 859 -48.33 -35.31 3.13
N ALA A 860 -47.97 -35.58 1.87
CA ALA A 860 -46.83 -34.93 1.22
C ALA A 860 -46.93 -34.97 -0.30
N THR A 861 -46.17 -34.08 -0.93
CA THR A 861 -45.89 -34.08 -2.37
C THR A 861 -44.38 -34.14 -2.55
N VAL A 862 -43.91 -35.13 -3.32
CA VAL A 862 -42.51 -35.29 -3.73
C VAL A 862 -42.37 -34.67 -5.11
N LYS A 863 -41.70 -33.50 -5.18
CA LYS A 863 -41.71 -32.63 -6.36
C LYS A 863 -40.66 -32.97 -7.43
N ASP A 864 -39.85 -34.00 -7.21
CA ASP A 864 -38.87 -34.50 -8.17
C ASP A 864 -39.16 -35.99 -8.45
N PRO A 865 -39.43 -36.38 -9.71
CA PRO A 865 -39.77 -37.76 -10.05
C PRO A 865 -38.60 -38.74 -9.82
N SER A 866 -37.37 -38.23 -9.67
CA SER A 866 -36.18 -39.04 -9.32
C SER A 866 -36.04 -39.32 -7.82
N GLU A 867 -36.76 -38.58 -6.97
CA GLU A 867 -36.85 -38.87 -5.53
C GLU A 867 -37.85 -40.01 -5.30
N LEU A 868 -37.32 -41.20 -5.04
CA LEU A 868 -38.11 -42.42 -4.84
C LEU A 868 -38.23 -42.84 -3.37
N THR A 869 -38.01 -41.88 -2.47
CA THR A 869 -38.12 -42.09 -1.02
C THR A 869 -38.73 -40.88 -0.34
N PHE A 870 -39.50 -41.12 0.71
CA PHE A 870 -40.09 -40.08 1.53
C PHE A 870 -40.05 -40.48 3.02
N ALA A 871 -39.74 -39.52 3.88
CA ALA A 871 -39.70 -39.72 5.32
C ALA A 871 -40.88 -39.02 5.98
N ASP A 872 -41.88 -39.78 6.42
CA ASP A 872 -42.97 -39.26 7.24
C ASP A 872 -42.54 -39.18 8.71
N THR A 873 -42.20 -37.98 9.16
CA THR A 873 -41.86 -37.65 10.56
C THR A 873 -43.07 -37.18 11.36
N THR A 874 -44.22 -36.99 10.70
CA THR A 874 -45.49 -36.57 11.30
C THR A 874 -46.35 -37.76 11.73
N ALA A 875 -45.94 -38.97 11.36
CA ALA A 875 -46.59 -40.22 11.72
C ALA A 875 -46.61 -40.42 13.25
N THR A 876 -47.81 -40.44 13.84
CA THR A 876 -48.02 -40.88 15.23
C THR A 876 -48.10 -42.41 15.30
N HIS A 877 -47.46 -43.01 16.32
CA HIS A 877 -47.35 -44.48 16.47
C HIS A 877 -48.71 -45.19 16.39
N GLY A 878 -48.80 -46.26 15.60
CA GLY A 878 -50.00 -47.08 15.41
C GLY A 878 -49.95 -47.88 14.11
N ASP A 879 -51.07 -48.53 13.74
CA ASP A 879 -51.25 -49.08 12.40
C ASP A 879 -51.43 -47.91 11.42
N LEU A 880 -50.56 -47.86 10.40
CA LEU A 880 -50.60 -46.85 9.35
C LEU A 880 -50.64 -47.55 7.99
N GLY A 881 -51.44 -47.01 7.08
CA GLY A 881 -51.48 -47.41 5.67
C GLY A 881 -50.94 -46.29 4.81
N TYR A 882 -50.14 -46.62 3.80
CA TYR A 882 -49.66 -45.65 2.82
C TYR A 882 -49.89 -46.14 1.40
N TYR A 883 -50.27 -45.22 0.51
CA TYR A 883 -50.12 -45.41 -0.92
C TYR A 883 -49.48 -44.19 -1.56
N VAL A 884 -48.93 -44.38 -2.75
CA VAL A 884 -48.29 -43.35 -3.56
C VAL A 884 -48.98 -43.30 -4.91
N THR A 885 -49.19 -42.10 -5.44
CA THR A 885 -49.63 -41.88 -6.82
C THR A 885 -48.56 -41.14 -7.60
N SER A 886 -48.48 -41.44 -8.90
CA SER A 886 -47.69 -40.68 -9.87
C SER A 886 -48.51 -39.51 -10.37
N VAL A 887 -47.88 -38.37 -10.58
CA VAL A 887 -48.52 -37.20 -11.20
C VAL A 887 -47.67 -36.76 -12.40
N ASP A 888 -48.32 -36.48 -13.53
CA ASP A 888 -47.66 -35.95 -14.73
C ASP A 888 -47.60 -34.40 -14.74
N ILE A 889 -46.88 -33.82 -15.70
CA ILE A 889 -46.75 -32.36 -15.86
C ILE A 889 -48.06 -31.65 -16.20
N ALA A 890 -49.11 -32.36 -16.63
CA ALA A 890 -50.44 -31.83 -16.92
C ALA A 890 -51.39 -31.95 -15.71
N GLY A 891 -50.97 -32.66 -14.67
CA GLY A 891 -51.71 -32.84 -13.42
C GLY A 891 -52.60 -34.08 -13.36
N HIS A 892 -52.51 -35.00 -14.31
CA HIS A 892 -53.19 -36.28 -14.20
C HIS A 892 -52.52 -37.13 -13.13
N GLU A 893 -53.34 -37.67 -12.23
CA GLU A 893 -52.89 -38.49 -11.10
C GLU A 893 -53.23 -39.95 -11.35
N SER A 894 -52.24 -40.83 -11.15
CA SER A 894 -52.40 -42.27 -11.34
C SER A 894 -53.45 -42.86 -10.41
N GLN A 895 -53.89 -44.09 -10.71
CA GLN A 895 -54.51 -44.93 -9.69
C GLN A 895 -53.55 -45.11 -8.48
N PRO A 896 -54.07 -45.32 -7.26
CA PRO A 896 -53.23 -45.60 -6.10
C PRO A 896 -52.33 -46.81 -6.30
N SER A 897 -51.09 -46.75 -5.77
CA SER A 897 -50.25 -47.94 -5.63
C SER A 897 -50.91 -49.00 -4.74
N ALA A 898 -50.34 -50.20 -4.71
CA ALA A 898 -50.60 -51.12 -3.61
C ALA A 898 -50.32 -50.43 -2.25
N ILE A 899 -51.17 -50.69 -1.27
CA ILE A 899 -51.02 -50.13 0.07
C ILE A 899 -49.85 -50.83 0.76
N SER A 900 -48.93 -50.04 1.32
CA SER A 900 -47.92 -50.52 2.26
C SER A 900 -48.27 -50.09 3.67
N SER A 901 -48.27 -51.03 4.61
CA SER A 901 -48.63 -50.76 6.00
C SER A 901 -47.43 -50.89 6.96
N VAL A 902 -47.47 -50.13 8.06
CA VAL A 902 -46.58 -50.29 9.22
C VAL A 902 -47.48 -50.51 10.45
N GLY A 903 -47.22 -51.57 11.23
CA GLY A 903 -48.14 -52.07 12.25
C GLY A 903 -48.73 -53.44 11.86
N SER A 904 -49.40 -54.14 12.78
CA SER A 904 -49.77 -55.56 12.61
C SER A 904 -51.26 -55.89 12.79
N THR A 905 -52.17 -54.90 12.91
CA THR A 905 -53.57 -55.19 13.26
C THR A 905 -54.65 -54.67 12.30
N GLN A 906 -54.36 -53.70 11.43
CA GLN A 906 -55.36 -53.11 10.51
C GLN A 906 -55.17 -53.55 9.05
N THR A 907 -56.27 -53.85 8.36
CA THR A 907 -56.30 -53.97 6.88
C THR A 907 -56.85 -52.67 6.28
N TRP A 908 -56.13 -52.13 5.30
CA TRP A 908 -56.49 -50.87 4.64
C TRP A 908 -57.08 -51.17 3.26
N GLN A 909 -58.14 -50.45 2.90
CA GLN A 909 -58.74 -50.52 1.57
C GLN A 909 -58.47 -49.22 0.82
N LEU A 910 -58.21 -49.35 -0.49
CA LEU A 910 -58.07 -48.19 -1.36
C LEU A 910 -59.42 -47.44 -1.41
N PRO A 911 -59.39 -46.10 -1.53
CA PRO A 911 -60.62 -45.34 -1.77
C PRO A 911 -61.32 -45.84 -3.05
N ASP A 912 -62.63 -46.08 -2.99
CA ASP A 912 -63.43 -46.51 -4.15
C ASP A 912 -63.62 -45.32 -5.11
N PRO A 913 -63.14 -45.39 -6.37
CA PRO A 913 -63.25 -44.28 -7.31
C PRO A 913 -64.69 -43.97 -7.75
N ASN A 914 -65.66 -44.86 -7.48
CA ASN A 914 -67.07 -44.69 -7.83
C ASN A 914 -68.01 -44.42 -6.65
N GLN A 915 -67.51 -44.38 -5.41
CA GLN A 915 -68.32 -43.96 -4.27
C GLN A 915 -68.02 -42.51 -3.91
N GLY A 916 -68.94 -41.62 -4.28
CA GLY A 916 -69.06 -40.33 -3.59
C GLY A 916 -69.14 -40.60 -2.09
N THR A 917 -68.32 -39.90 -1.32
CA THR A 917 -68.05 -40.16 0.11
C THR A 917 -69.34 -40.17 0.94
N GLY A 918 -69.96 -41.34 1.06
CA GLY A 918 -71.00 -41.66 2.02
C GLY A 918 -70.35 -42.24 3.27
N THR A 919 -70.65 -41.63 4.41
CA THR A 919 -70.31 -42.06 5.77
C THR A 919 -70.38 -43.58 5.96
N GLY A 920 -69.28 -44.25 6.32
CA GLY A 920 -69.32 -45.68 6.62
C GLY A 920 -67.97 -46.30 6.95
N ILE A 921 -67.61 -46.28 8.23
CA ILE A 921 -66.54 -47.08 8.84
C ILE A 921 -66.75 -48.57 8.49
N PRO A 922 -65.76 -49.32 7.98
CA PRO A 922 -65.79 -50.78 8.01
C PRO A 922 -65.46 -51.26 9.43
N ASN A 923 -66.43 -51.87 10.12
CA ASN A 923 -66.19 -52.64 11.34
C ASN A 923 -65.82 -54.11 10.98
N PRO A 924 -65.06 -54.84 11.83
CA PRO A 924 -64.41 -56.09 11.46
C PRO A 924 -65.38 -57.27 11.33
N MET A 925 -64.98 -58.26 10.52
CA MET A 925 -65.72 -59.51 10.26
C MET A 925 -66.17 -60.21 11.54
N ASP A 926 -67.43 -60.65 11.55
CA ASP A 926 -67.91 -61.69 12.45
C ASP A 926 -68.42 -62.89 11.64
N ASN A 927 -68.11 -64.07 12.16
CA ASN A 927 -68.10 -65.34 11.46
C ASN A 927 -69.36 -66.14 11.82
N ASN A 928 -70.34 -66.27 10.91
CA ASN A 928 -71.28 -67.41 10.81
C ASN A 928 -72.46 -67.10 9.87
N GLY A 929 -72.89 -68.12 9.12
CA GLY A 929 -74.31 -68.25 8.76
C GLY A 929 -74.60 -68.61 7.32
N ASN A 930 -75.00 -69.86 7.13
CA ASN A 930 -75.64 -70.44 5.97
C ASN A 930 -76.61 -69.52 5.23
N GLY A 931 -76.60 -69.64 3.90
CA GLY A 931 -77.51 -68.93 3.02
C GLY A 931 -78.91 -69.52 2.98
N GLN A 932 -79.81 -68.78 2.31
CA GLN A 932 -80.88 -69.33 1.50
C GLN A 932 -81.45 -68.27 0.56
N THR A 933 -81.17 -68.45 -0.73
CA THR A 933 -82.01 -68.32 -1.94
C THR A 933 -83.20 -67.34 -2.02
N ASP A 934 -83.17 -66.57 -3.13
CA ASP A 934 -84.22 -66.47 -4.18
C ASP A 934 -85.29 -65.35 -4.15
N PRO A 935 -85.84 -64.96 -5.34
CA PRO A 935 -85.43 -63.74 -6.03
C PRO A 935 -86.65 -62.98 -6.65
N ASP A 936 -86.36 -62.19 -7.68
CA ASP A 936 -87.25 -61.68 -8.75
C ASP A 936 -87.96 -60.33 -8.57
N GLY A 937 -87.84 -59.52 -9.64
CA GLY A 937 -88.72 -58.38 -9.90
C GLY A 937 -88.18 -57.32 -10.87
N ILE A 938 -88.07 -57.66 -12.16
CA ILE A 938 -87.81 -56.71 -13.27
C ILE A 938 -89.11 -55.98 -13.66
N GLY A 939 -89.07 -54.69 -14.03
CA GLY A 939 -90.16 -54.07 -14.81
C GLY A 939 -90.21 -52.53 -14.95
N THR A 940 -89.50 -52.00 -15.96
CA THR A 940 -89.85 -50.97 -16.97
C THR A 940 -90.90 -49.82 -16.75
N ASN A 941 -90.45 -48.58 -17.08
CA ASN A 941 -91.05 -47.23 -17.33
C ASN A 941 -92.36 -47.10 -18.19
N PRO A 942 -92.87 -45.87 -18.55
CA PRO A 942 -93.41 -44.66 -17.85
C PRO A 942 -94.79 -44.21 -18.51
N PRO A 943 -95.27 -42.94 -18.65
CA PRO A 943 -95.09 -41.62 -17.97
C PRO A 943 -96.44 -40.90 -17.59
N ASP A 944 -96.31 -39.62 -17.20
CA ASP A 944 -97.27 -38.48 -17.19
C ASP A 944 -97.95 -38.03 -15.88
N GLY A 945 -97.78 -36.73 -15.55
CA GLY A 945 -98.57 -36.02 -14.54
C GLY A 945 -97.82 -34.92 -13.76
N SER A 946 -97.86 -33.70 -14.30
CA SER A 946 -97.32 -32.44 -13.78
C SER A 946 -97.84 -31.99 -12.39
N GLY A 947 -96.96 -31.38 -11.59
CA GLY A 947 -97.31 -30.52 -10.44
C GLY A 947 -96.06 -29.99 -9.75
N GLY A 948 -95.71 -28.71 -9.97
CA GLY A 948 -94.44 -28.13 -9.55
C GLY A 948 -94.41 -27.57 -8.12
N THR A 949 -93.18 -27.34 -7.63
CA THR A 949 -92.79 -26.25 -6.72
C THR A 949 -91.26 -26.08 -6.76
N ASN A 950 -90.81 -24.82 -6.83
CA ASN A 950 -89.41 -24.41 -6.69
C ASN A 950 -88.74 -24.98 -5.42
N THR A 951 -87.59 -25.60 -5.59
CA THR A 951 -86.53 -25.64 -4.57
C THR A 951 -85.18 -25.35 -5.24
N SER A 952 -84.45 -24.46 -4.58
CA SER A 952 -83.11 -23.99 -4.91
C SER A 952 -82.11 -25.14 -5.05
N THR A 953 -81.29 -25.05 -6.08
CA THR A 953 -80.00 -25.74 -6.18
C THR A 953 -79.06 -25.23 -5.08
N ASP A 954 -78.83 -26.02 -4.03
CA ASP A 954 -77.63 -25.86 -3.20
C ASP A 954 -76.47 -26.53 -3.94
N SER A 955 -75.67 -25.71 -4.61
CA SER A 955 -74.37 -26.09 -5.16
C SER A 955 -73.39 -26.33 -4.01
N ALA A 956 -72.81 -27.52 -3.93
CA ALA A 956 -71.76 -27.85 -2.98
C ALA A 956 -70.52 -26.97 -3.18
N LEU A 957 -70.05 -26.33 -2.11
CA LEU A 957 -68.92 -25.38 -2.10
C LEU A 957 -67.97 -25.69 -0.92
N PRO A 958 -66.68 -25.26 -0.99
CA PRO A 958 -65.78 -25.27 0.17
C PRO A 958 -66.39 -24.55 1.38
N PRO A 959 -66.00 -24.90 2.62
CA PRO A 959 -66.55 -24.28 3.82
C PRO A 959 -66.24 -22.78 3.89
N ALA A 960 -66.97 -22.05 4.74
CA ALA A 960 -66.60 -20.67 5.05
C ALA A 960 -65.39 -20.64 6.01
N ALA A 961 -64.57 -19.59 5.91
CA ALA A 961 -63.38 -19.42 6.76
C ALA A 961 -63.73 -19.48 8.27
N PRO A 962 -62.94 -20.20 9.09
CA PRO A 962 -63.07 -20.18 10.54
C PRO A 962 -62.93 -18.76 11.09
N LYS A 963 -63.72 -18.42 12.10
CA LYS A 963 -63.76 -17.06 12.66
C LYS A 963 -63.20 -17.02 14.08
N SER A 964 -62.70 -15.86 14.47
CA SER A 964 -62.26 -15.57 15.85
C SER A 964 -61.14 -16.49 16.32
N LEU A 965 -60.13 -16.74 15.48
CA LEU A 965 -58.93 -17.45 15.92
C LEU A 965 -58.23 -16.62 17.01
N SER A 966 -57.90 -17.27 18.10
CA SER A 966 -57.18 -16.72 19.26
C SER A 966 -56.10 -17.69 19.70
N ILE A 967 -55.02 -17.16 20.28
CA ILE A 967 -53.88 -17.92 20.78
C ILE A 967 -53.58 -17.53 22.23
N LYS A 968 -53.23 -18.52 23.06
CA LYS A 968 -52.83 -18.32 24.46
C LYS A 968 -51.69 -19.26 24.84
N ASN A 969 -50.67 -18.75 25.52
CA ASN A 969 -49.62 -19.59 26.07
C ASN A 969 -50.13 -20.36 27.32
N THR A 970 -49.88 -21.65 27.40
CA THR A 970 -50.25 -22.52 28.52
C THR A 970 -49.07 -23.40 28.93
N PRO A 971 -49.06 -24.02 30.13
CA PRO A 971 -47.98 -24.91 30.55
C PRO A 971 -47.71 -26.09 29.60
N ASN A 972 -48.68 -26.44 28.75
CA ASN A 972 -48.59 -27.54 27.78
C ASN A 972 -48.35 -27.04 26.34
N GLY A 973 -47.96 -25.76 26.16
CA GLY A 973 -47.69 -25.13 24.86
C GLY A 973 -48.72 -24.08 24.45
N TRP A 974 -48.67 -23.68 23.17
CA TRP A 974 -49.53 -22.63 22.62
C TRP A 974 -50.90 -23.19 22.23
N GLN A 975 -51.93 -22.76 22.95
CA GLN A 975 -53.31 -23.17 22.71
C GLN A 975 -54.01 -22.20 21.76
N LEU A 976 -54.48 -22.73 20.63
CA LEU A 976 -55.27 -22.06 19.60
C LEU A 976 -56.75 -22.43 19.78
N LYS A 977 -57.64 -21.45 19.67
CA LYS A 977 -59.10 -21.64 19.69
C LYS A 977 -59.79 -20.76 18.66
N TRP A 978 -60.77 -21.31 17.96
CA TRP A 978 -61.58 -20.61 16.96
C TRP A 978 -63.05 -21.02 17.04
N LYS A 979 -63.91 -20.36 16.26
CA LYS A 979 -65.29 -20.78 16.01
C LYS A 979 -65.41 -21.44 14.65
N GLY A 980 -66.05 -22.61 14.63
CA GLY A 980 -66.32 -23.37 13.41
C GLY A 980 -67.31 -22.68 12.48
N SER A 981 -67.32 -23.09 11.21
CA SER A 981 -68.32 -22.64 10.24
C SER A 981 -69.54 -23.61 10.27
N SER A 982 -70.70 -23.17 9.81
CA SER A 982 -72.01 -23.75 10.16
C SER A 982 -72.38 -25.10 9.49
N SER A 983 -71.46 -26.07 9.35
CA SER A 983 -71.82 -27.45 8.94
C SER A 983 -71.19 -28.52 9.84
N SER A 984 -71.86 -29.67 9.93
CA SER A 984 -71.56 -30.77 10.87
C SER A 984 -70.46 -31.73 10.42
N GLU A 985 -69.87 -31.54 9.23
CA GLU A 985 -68.88 -32.45 8.61
C GLU A 985 -67.54 -31.74 8.29
N GLN A 986 -67.00 -30.93 9.21
CA GLN A 986 -65.82 -30.09 8.95
C GLN A 986 -64.59 -30.49 9.77
N MET A 987 -63.45 -30.60 9.10
CA MET A 987 -62.11 -30.65 9.71
C MET A 987 -61.44 -29.27 9.61
N TYR A 988 -60.39 -29.04 10.38
CA TYR A 988 -59.67 -27.77 10.41
C TYR A 988 -58.17 -27.99 10.25
N ASN A 989 -57.58 -27.40 9.22
CA ASN A 989 -56.14 -27.41 9.04
C ASN A 989 -55.51 -26.28 9.85
N VAL A 990 -54.49 -26.61 10.64
CA VAL A 990 -53.75 -25.65 11.47
C VAL A 990 -52.42 -25.35 10.81
N TYR A 991 -52.26 -24.12 10.31
CA TYR A 991 -51.03 -23.69 9.66
C TYR A 991 -50.16 -22.86 10.59
N PHE A 992 -48.85 -23.02 10.46
CA PHE A 992 -47.84 -22.38 11.28
C PHE A 992 -46.66 -21.90 10.46
N SER A 993 -46.17 -20.73 10.80
CA SER A 993 -45.00 -20.14 10.18
C SER A 993 -44.07 -19.58 11.27
N PRO A 994 -42.81 -20.02 11.36
CA PRO A 994 -41.85 -19.44 12.30
C PRO A 994 -41.48 -18.00 11.93
N ASP A 995 -41.58 -17.64 10.65
CA ASP A 995 -41.49 -16.29 10.09
C ASP A 995 -42.15 -16.25 8.71
N LEU A 996 -42.75 -15.12 8.31
CA LEU A 996 -43.52 -15.00 7.07
C LEU A 996 -42.72 -15.29 5.78
N ALA A 997 -41.39 -15.20 5.81
CA ALA A 997 -40.53 -15.48 4.65
C ALA A 997 -40.33 -16.98 4.41
N SER A 998 -40.47 -17.80 5.47
CA SER A 998 -40.37 -19.26 5.41
C SER A 998 -41.66 -19.96 4.95
N GLY A 999 -42.75 -19.22 4.74
CA GLY A 999 -44.05 -19.77 4.38
C GLY A 999 -44.78 -20.46 5.55
N TYR A 1000 -45.98 -20.97 5.31
CA TYR A 1000 -46.79 -21.67 6.31
C TYR A 1000 -46.76 -23.18 6.11
N LEU A 1001 -46.49 -23.91 7.19
CA LEU A 1001 -46.49 -25.37 7.27
C LEU A 1001 -47.78 -25.85 7.94
N LEU A 1002 -48.38 -26.92 7.42
CA LEU A 1002 -49.50 -27.59 8.06
C LEU A 1002 -49.00 -28.36 9.29
N LEU A 1003 -49.42 -27.95 10.49
CA LEU A 1003 -49.11 -28.66 11.74
C LEU A 1003 -49.99 -29.86 11.98
N GLY A 1004 -51.20 -29.84 11.45
CA GLY A 1004 -52.16 -30.93 11.60
C GLY A 1004 -53.56 -30.52 11.24
N THR A 1005 -54.41 -31.53 11.03
CA THR A 1005 -55.82 -31.39 10.70
C THR A 1005 -56.64 -31.96 11.85
N VAL A 1006 -57.53 -31.14 12.43
CA VAL A 1006 -58.31 -31.53 13.62
C VAL A 1006 -59.80 -31.36 13.41
N SER A 1007 -60.61 -32.25 13.98
CA SER A 1007 -62.08 -32.15 13.96
C SER A 1007 -62.63 -31.18 15.01
N SER A 1008 -61.80 -30.77 15.98
CA SER A 1008 -62.21 -29.87 17.06
C SER A 1008 -61.86 -28.41 16.75
N THR A 1009 -62.56 -27.46 17.36
CA THR A 1009 -62.28 -26.02 17.20
C THR A 1009 -61.19 -25.49 18.15
N SER A 1010 -60.27 -26.37 18.57
CA SER A 1010 -59.07 -26.00 19.33
C SER A 1010 -57.88 -26.90 19.00
N PHE A 1011 -56.68 -26.36 19.14
CA PHE A 1011 -55.44 -27.10 18.93
C PHE A 1011 -54.35 -26.61 19.88
N THR A 1012 -53.53 -27.51 20.44
CA THR A 1012 -52.39 -27.12 21.28
C THR A 1012 -51.09 -27.50 20.58
N HIS A 1013 -50.28 -26.50 20.21
CA HIS A 1013 -48.94 -26.72 19.71
C HIS A 1013 -47.98 -26.83 20.90
N ALA A 1014 -47.56 -28.05 21.22
CA ALA A 1014 -46.76 -28.38 22.41
C ALA A 1014 -45.25 -28.08 22.30
N ALA A 1015 -44.76 -27.55 21.18
CA ALA A 1015 -43.35 -27.24 20.97
C ALA A 1015 -43.04 -25.78 21.34
N GLU A 1016 -41.81 -25.52 21.79
CA GLU A 1016 -41.30 -24.15 21.89
C GLU A 1016 -41.19 -23.56 20.49
N VAL A 1017 -41.81 -22.40 20.27
CA VAL A 1017 -41.80 -21.70 18.98
C VAL A 1017 -41.13 -20.34 19.12
N PRO A 1018 -40.40 -19.86 18.10
CA PRO A 1018 -39.80 -18.52 18.11
C PRO A 1018 -40.82 -17.41 18.37
N ASN A 1019 -40.42 -16.39 19.10
CA ASN A 1019 -41.25 -15.20 19.34
C ASN A 1019 -41.56 -14.50 18.01
N GLY A 1020 -42.84 -14.22 17.73
CA GLY A 1020 -43.29 -13.69 16.44
C GLY A 1020 -43.79 -14.73 15.43
N SER A 1021 -43.89 -16.01 15.82
CA SER A 1021 -44.44 -17.06 14.95
C SER A 1021 -45.93 -16.88 14.69
N ASN A 1022 -46.37 -17.14 13.46
CA ASN A 1022 -47.75 -16.88 13.02
C ASN A 1022 -48.55 -18.16 12.80
N TYR A 1023 -49.86 -18.10 13.05
CA TYR A 1023 -50.80 -19.19 12.86
C TYR A 1023 -52.05 -18.73 12.12
N TYR A 1024 -52.61 -19.59 11.28
CA TYR A 1024 -53.99 -19.45 10.79
C TYR A 1024 -54.67 -20.81 10.69
N ILE A 1025 -56.00 -20.81 10.60
CA ILE A 1025 -56.82 -22.01 10.45
C ILE A 1025 -57.67 -21.91 9.20
N THR A 1026 -57.83 -22.99 8.46
CA THR A 1026 -58.85 -23.13 7.41
C THR A 1026 -59.80 -24.26 7.81
N ALA A 1027 -61.03 -24.23 7.30
CA ALA A 1027 -61.98 -25.32 7.41
C ALA A 1027 -61.93 -26.15 6.12
N VAL A 1028 -62.05 -27.46 6.24
CA VAL A 1028 -61.94 -28.41 5.13
C VAL A 1028 -63.13 -29.35 5.16
N ASN A 1029 -63.76 -29.54 3.99
CA ASN A 1029 -64.72 -30.61 3.73
C ASN A 1029 -64.36 -31.33 2.42
N SER A 1030 -65.21 -32.25 1.99
CA SER A 1030 -65.04 -33.02 0.74
C SER A 1030 -65.06 -32.17 -0.55
N TYR A 1031 -65.42 -30.89 -0.48
CA TYR A 1031 -65.53 -29.99 -1.63
C TYR A 1031 -64.41 -28.93 -1.68
N GLY A 1032 -63.50 -28.93 -0.71
CA GLY A 1032 -62.30 -28.10 -0.72
C GLY A 1032 -61.99 -27.44 0.62
N GLU A 1033 -60.93 -26.65 0.62
CA GLU A 1033 -60.44 -25.88 1.77
C GLU A 1033 -60.95 -24.44 1.71
N SER A 1034 -61.41 -23.92 2.85
CA SER A 1034 -61.87 -22.54 2.97
C SER A 1034 -60.72 -21.55 2.85
N PRO A 1035 -60.98 -20.27 2.57
CA PRO A 1035 -60.05 -19.20 2.90
C PRO A 1035 -59.64 -19.25 4.38
N HIS A 1036 -58.46 -18.71 4.72
CA HIS A 1036 -57.94 -18.77 6.08
C HIS A 1036 -58.66 -17.84 7.06
N SER A 1037 -58.61 -18.18 8.34
CA SER A 1037 -59.04 -17.32 9.45
C SER A 1037 -58.18 -16.06 9.55
N ASN A 1038 -58.48 -15.17 10.50
CA ASN A 1038 -57.50 -14.17 10.92
C ASN A 1038 -56.19 -14.86 11.37
N ILE A 1039 -55.05 -14.23 11.09
CA ILE A 1039 -53.74 -14.69 11.56
C ILE A 1039 -53.55 -14.26 13.02
N VAL A 1040 -52.96 -15.12 13.84
CA VAL A 1040 -52.56 -14.80 15.22
C VAL A 1040 -51.07 -15.08 15.41
N THR A 1041 -50.40 -14.22 16.17
CA THR A 1041 -48.96 -14.30 16.41
C THR A 1041 -48.68 -14.75 17.83
N ALA A 1042 -47.83 -15.76 17.99
CA ALA A 1042 -47.29 -16.18 19.28
C ALA A 1042 -46.21 -15.20 19.74
N ASN A 1043 -46.60 -14.28 20.64
CA ASN A 1043 -45.69 -13.34 21.26
C ASN A 1043 -45.53 -13.66 22.75
N THR A 1044 -44.31 -13.83 23.24
CA THR A 1044 -44.01 -13.94 24.66
C THR A 1044 -43.99 -12.55 25.29
N THR A 1045 -45.16 -11.99 25.56
CA THR A 1045 -45.32 -10.84 26.45
C THR A 1045 -46.55 -11.03 27.32
N GLU A 1046 -46.34 -11.65 28.48
CA GLU A 1046 -46.72 -11.12 29.81
C GLU A 1046 -45.77 -11.70 30.86
#